data_AF-A0A951XRI0-F1
#
_entry.id   AF-A0A951XRI0-F1
#
_cell.length_a   1.000
_cell.length_b   1.000
_cell.length_c   1.000
_cell.angle_alpha   90.00
_cell.angle_beta   90.00
_cell.angle_gamma   90.00
#
_symmetry.space_group_name_H-M   'P 1'
#
loop_
_entity.id
_entity.type
_entity.pdbx_description
1 polymer ?
#
loop_
_entity_poly.entity_id
_entity_poly.type
_entity_poly.pdbx_seq_one_letter_code
_entity_poly.pdbx_strand_id
1 'polypeptide(L)'
;MIRLGRATVSRQPLPGARAGLSFLLLLLLLLSPLAARAAVYTFSGSSFPSCSNGSWSQSGSTWTCNGATTLAAGDSISPSGAITVLAKAGITLSGNNAIGTASASVNLATEWGDLTASGSGTVIRGNLTAGSGTITLTSTTVNGTVTKTGGGGSITITGGSITGAVNASSSGISASGGTVFGSSVTASGAISLTGGGSVAGNVSGNNGVTASGGVIFSGSVTSSNGSISLAGGSVAGNVNGNNGVTASGGVTLSGNVTASSGAISLTGGSVVGQVHSTCCAVTTNNTNVGNGIRSDNNTVTINGGTVSGAIYSSGGGGITINNATIPSGSVITSNVAININGSTLGSSESPVDVSSNNVVNISNSTVYGNVTGGNWSSAVTISNSSTVHGVCTSNTNSNVNPGQYNDRCEGGLPVTIAHYAISFPNGNAGVTCEALKVQITAHDSNHAPVNPPAGTTITVSTTGGGSIVSGSGGSTHTFGGTDSQVDFWLTRTTPGVVNVNVSEGARTESATEDPNATFADAAFRVYACTGTPATATCGAVSSLQIAGKPSNHAPDGQNLYLRAVRTDTETGACVGGLPTGGNVIQFGYECNEPSTCTAANLMNIAGATSADVARNANGAISASSGAYTNVTLNFDGNGYAPFVLNYRDAGRVTLHARKAQSADAGPPPRPAVTIHGATTFHVRPFAFLVDVSGNPKTLTHDGTKFKAAGESFSATVRGVVWDAADDVDGGIYDGQPRIDADLTKIGETTVEQATTRNFAWETVLKVDPDGGYTPVSGVRGVLLQGASAAILAKAAFQVSESEGIASVANLNYSEVGSFTLLAETTNAPTDYLGQSGFKVRGRVIVGRFVPHHFGVVPEIDEEGTPVMALVQTRSDITVPPGGAASAFTYMGEPMQVKVTLAAYNAAEGRTLNYVGDFAKLDGQTLGADLVKWTTALGLGAVSGATNLSDRLFLDASGTHSAAPTNTTDKNGSTPGWSDGKSYFRFNLIFARKEAAGIVTPDGPYPALKVGMKPLDADGVTLPPRLSTDTAHCVNLDVGSGSENSNCNPGATETMLVRKLFTADARFGRLRLTNAYGSVSPLKVPVEAQYWSGRSWVLNANDALTSLGAFSASYPSCNVSGAAWTVPTPTGTLDDGKADIAVAPASPGTCILTLGVPTWLRGNWGDDAGYGSNPSAKATFGIFSPERRRTIHIRELY
;
A
#
# COMPACT_ATOMS: atom_id res chain seq x y z
N MET A 1 16.61 20.72 80.12
CA MET A 1 16.70 22.14 79.69
C MET A 1 15.52 22.39 78.77
N ILE A 2 14.58 23.32 78.89
CA ILE A 2 14.19 24.47 79.76
C ILE A 2 12.66 24.58 79.46
N ARG A 3 11.73 24.38 80.42
CA ARG A 3 10.93 25.39 81.19
C ARG A 3 10.26 26.47 80.31
N LEU A 4 9.02 26.96 80.49
CA LEU A 4 7.93 26.92 81.49
C LEU A 4 6.74 27.63 80.79
N GLY A 5 5.48 27.24 81.00
CA GLY A 5 4.67 27.94 81.98
C GLY A 5 3.23 27.39 82.09
N ARG A 6 2.75 27.43 83.33
CA ARG A 6 1.63 26.72 83.97
C ARG A 6 0.46 27.69 84.18
N ALA A 7 -0.79 27.20 84.16
CA ALA A 7 -1.81 27.45 85.20
C ALA A 7 -3.05 26.53 84.97
N THR A 8 -3.33 25.46 85.76
CA THR A 8 -4.05 25.34 87.07
C THR A 8 -5.55 25.75 87.01
N VAL A 9 -6.61 25.06 87.52
CA VAL A 9 -6.95 23.89 88.40
C VAL A 9 -8.45 23.56 88.10
N SER A 10 -8.98 22.33 88.09
CA SER A 10 -9.65 21.64 89.23
C SER A 10 -10.36 20.33 88.81
N ARG A 11 -10.61 19.44 89.79
CA ARG A 11 -10.98 18.00 89.73
C ARG A 11 -12.50 17.68 89.75
N GLN A 12 -12.88 16.62 88.99
CA GLN A 12 -13.88 15.51 89.19
C GLN A 12 -15.37 15.80 89.55
N PRO A 13 -16.37 14.86 89.38
CA PRO A 13 -16.41 13.49 88.78
C PRO A 13 -17.56 13.25 87.71
N LEU A 14 -17.67 12.00 87.20
CA LEU A 14 -18.67 11.30 86.31
C LEU A 14 -20.18 11.72 86.39
N PRO A 15 -21.16 11.28 85.53
CA PRO A 15 -21.19 10.43 84.30
C PRO A 15 -22.09 11.01 83.15
N GLY A 16 -22.18 10.36 81.98
CA GLY A 16 -23.34 10.56 81.09
C GLY A 16 -23.08 10.53 79.58
N ALA A 17 -23.08 9.34 79.00
CA ALA A 17 -23.21 9.14 77.56
C ALA A 17 -24.61 9.57 77.09
N ARG A 18 -24.68 10.57 76.18
CA ARG A 18 -25.75 10.85 75.19
C ARG A 18 -25.78 12.34 74.82
N ALA A 19 -24.77 12.80 74.09
CA ALA A 19 -24.82 14.10 73.39
C ALA A 19 -23.83 14.24 72.22
N GLY A 20 -22.89 13.31 72.04
CA GLY A 20 -21.86 13.40 70.98
C GLY A 20 -22.33 12.97 69.58
N LEU A 21 -23.49 12.33 69.44
CA LEU A 21 -23.90 11.77 68.15
C LEU A 21 -24.56 12.80 67.22
N SER A 22 -25.22 13.83 67.74
CA SER A 22 -25.90 14.83 66.91
C SER A 22 -24.94 15.85 66.28
N PHE A 23 -23.79 16.12 66.90
CA PHE A 23 -22.77 16.99 66.30
C PHE A 23 -21.92 16.23 65.26
N LEU A 24 -21.74 14.92 65.44
CA LEU A 24 -21.09 14.05 64.47
C LEU A 24 -21.99 13.77 63.25
N LEU A 25 -23.32 13.61 63.44
CA LEU A 25 -24.27 13.44 62.34
C LEU A 25 -24.43 14.71 61.48
N LEU A 26 -24.38 15.90 62.08
CA LEU A 26 -24.42 17.16 61.33
C LEU A 26 -23.14 17.36 60.52
N LEU A 27 -21.99 16.87 61.01
CA LEU A 27 -20.72 16.86 60.29
C LEU A 27 -20.68 15.79 59.18
N LEU A 28 -21.35 14.64 59.37
CA LEU A 28 -21.47 13.55 58.38
C LEU A 28 -22.50 13.83 57.26
N LEU A 29 -23.56 14.60 57.52
CA LEU A 29 -24.51 15.06 56.48
C LEU A 29 -23.94 16.15 55.57
N LEU A 30 -22.82 16.78 55.96
CA LEU A 30 -22.06 17.71 55.13
C LEU A 30 -21.03 17.01 54.22
N LEU A 31 -20.95 15.67 54.24
CA LEU A 31 -19.92 14.88 53.54
C LEU A 31 -20.45 13.87 52.50
N SER A 32 -21.75 13.84 52.19
CA SER A 32 -22.33 12.99 51.13
C SER A 32 -22.36 13.70 49.76
N PRO A 33 -21.70 13.19 48.70
CA PRO A 33 -21.69 13.84 47.38
C PRO A 33 -23.05 13.70 46.68
N LEU A 34 -23.71 14.82 46.39
CA LEU A 34 -24.86 14.90 45.51
C LEU A 34 -24.44 14.52 44.07
N ALA A 35 -25.12 13.54 43.47
CA ALA A 35 -24.97 13.22 42.05
C ALA A 35 -25.39 14.43 41.20
N ALA A 36 -24.43 15.08 40.55
CA ALA A 36 -24.67 16.20 39.66
C ALA A 36 -25.39 15.70 38.38
N ARG A 37 -26.60 16.21 38.11
CA ARG A 37 -27.28 15.98 36.82
C ARG A 37 -26.51 16.71 35.72
N ALA A 38 -26.20 16.01 34.63
CA ALA A 38 -25.63 16.62 33.43
C ALA A 38 -26.57 17.71 32.87
N ALA A 39 -26.04 18.89 32.62
CA ALA A 39 -26.75 20.06 32.14
C ALA A 39 -26.72 20.16 30.60
N VAL A 40 -27.77 20.77 30.02
CA VAL A 40 -27.85 21.09 28.59
C VAL A 40 -27.90 22.61 28.45
N TYR A 41 -26.90 23.19 27.79
CA TYR A 41 -26.80 24.63 27.56
C TYR A 41 -27.17 24.96 26.11
N THR A 42 -28.18 25.80 25.92
CA THR A 42 -28.68 26.15 24.58
C THR A 42 -28.14 27.50 24.08
N PHE A 43 -27.46 28.27 24.94
CA PHE A 43 -27.04 29.64 24.65
C PHE A 43 -28.19 30.51 24.12
N SER A 44 -29.34 30.37 24.78
CA SER A 44 -30.55 31.18 24.57
C SER A 44 -31.22 31.45 25.92
N GLY A 45 -31.85 32.63 26.06
CA GLY A 45 -32.47 33.03 27.34
C GLY A 45 -31.44 33.15 28.47
N SER A 46 -31.55 32.30 29.50
CA SER A 46 -30.61 32.21 30.64
C SER A 46 -29.83 30.88 30.69
N SER A 47 -29.79 30.13 29.58
CA SER A 47 -29.19 28.80 29.50
C SER A 47 -27.72 28.84 29.08
N PHE A 48 -26.83 29.09 30.05
CA PHE A 48 -25.38 29.11 29.87
C PHE A 48 -24.65 28.50 31.09
N PRO A 49 -23.43 27.95 30.91
CA PRO A 49 -22.59 27.49 32.02
C PRO A 49 -22.06 28.66 32.85
N SER A 50 -21.53 28.37 34.05
CA SER A 50 -21.00 29.41 34.95
C SER A 50 -19.78 30.14 34.36
N CYS A 51 -19.67 31.45 34.60
CA CYS A 51 -18.52 32.27 34.22
C CYS A 51 -17.81 32.79 35.49
N SER A 52 -16.57 32.34 35.74
CA SER A 52 -15.92 32.46 37.06
C SER A 52 -15.60 33.88 37.54
N ASN A 53 -15.66 34.89 36.67
CA ASN A 53 -15.40 36.31 36.98
C ASN A 53 -16.18 37.27 36.05
N GLY A 54 -17.46 36.98 35.79
CA GLY A 54 -18.29 37.89 34.98
C GLY A 54 -19.62 37.28 34.54
N SER A 55 -20.32 38.00 33.66
CA SER A 55 -21.51 37.53 32.97
C SER A 55 -21.20 37.21 31.50
N TRP A 56 -22.02 36.37 30.88
CA TRP A 56 -21.98 36.17 29.43
C TRP A 56 -22.49 37.42 28.70
N SER A 57 -21.79 37.83 27.65
CA SER A 57 -22.22 38.88 26.71
C SER A 57 -22.24 38.32 25.29
N GLN A 58 -23.20 38.74 24.47
CA GLN A 58 -23.32 38.28 23.07
C GLN A 58 -23.01 39.42 22.10
N SER A 59 -22.20 39.13 21.08
CA SER A 59 -22.03 39.97 19.89
C SER A 59 -22.12 39.11 18.64
N GLY A 60 -23.16 39.30 17.83
CA GLY A 60 -23.49 38.41 16.72
C GLY A 60 -23.69 36.96 17.19
N SER A 61 -22.96 36.01 16.59
CA SER A 61 -22.96 34.59 16.97
C SER A 61 -21.89 34.23 18.02
N THR A 62 -21.18 35.22 18.58
CA THR A 62 -20.13 35.00 19.59
C THR A 62 -20.62 35.33 20.99
N TRP A 63 -20.54 34.34 21.88
CA TRP A 63 -20.85 34.45 23.30
C TRP A 63 -19.55 34.54 24.09
N THR A 64 -19.36 35.62 24.84
CA THR A 64 -18.11 35.94 25.54
C THR A 64 -18.29 35.90 27.06
N CYS A 65 -17.41 35.17 27.74
CA CYS A 65 -17.17 35.21 29.18
C CYS A 65 -15.76 35.78 29.42
N ASN A 66 -15.65 36.85 30.22
CA ASN A 66 -14.35 37.43 30.58
C ASN A 66 -13.55 36.56 31.57
N GLY A 67 -14.22 35.63 32.25
CA GLY A 67 -13.62 34.62 33.12
C GLY A 67 -13.42 33.27 32.44
N ALA A 68 -13.40 32.21 33.23
CA ALA A 68 -13.29 30.83 32.78
C ALA A 68 -14.65 30.13 32.90
N THR A 69 -14.84 29.06 32.13
CA THR A 69 -16.02 28.20 32.22
C THR A 69 -15.60 26.74 32.33
N THR A 70 -16.34 25.98 33.13
CA THR A 70 -16.13 24.54 33.32
C THR A 70 -17.45 23.84 33.10
N LEU A 71 -17.43 22.82 32.25
CA LEU A 71 -18.52 21.88 32.06
C LEU A 71 -18.23 20.63 32.86
N ALA A 72 -19.17 20.22 33.69
CA ALA A 72 -19.11 18.97 34.43
C ALA A 72 -19.19 17.79 33.45
N ALA A 73 -18.76 16.61 33.90
CA ALA A 73 -18.80 15.45 33.03
C ALA A 73 -20.25 15.13 32.59
N GLY A 74 -20.48 14.90 31.30
CA GLY A 74 -21.79 14.64 30.69
C GLY A 74 -22.55 15.88 30.23
N ASP A 75 -22.13 17.10 30.59
CA ASP A 75 -22.79 18.33 30.14
C ASP A 75 -22.69 18.50 28.62
N SER A 76 -23.69 19.17 28.01
CA SER A 76 -23.74 19.42 26.57
C SER A 76 -24.03 20.88 26.22
N ILE A 77 -23.54 21.32 25.04
CA ILE A 77 -23.86 22.61 24.42
C ILE A 77 -24.57 22.34 23.10
N SER A 78 -25.86 22.69 23.00
CA SER A 78 -26.72 22.39 21.84
C SER A 78 -27.56 23.60 21.43
N PRO A 79 -26.97 24.60 20.75
CA PRO A 79 -27.68 25.77 20.25
C PRO A 79 -28.54 25.45 19.02
N SER A 80 -29.43 26.36 18.65
CA SER A 80 -30.28 26.25 17.45
C SER A 80 -29.55 26.58 16.13
N GLY A 81 -28.34 27.13 16.20
CA GLY A 81 -27.51 27.49 15.05
C GLY A 81 -26.04 27.59 15.43
N ALA A 82 -25.16 27.80 14.45
CA ALA A 82 -23.72 27.83 14.69
C ALA A 82 -23.29 29.03 15.55
N ILE A 83 -22.49 28.78 16.59
CA ILE A 83 -22.01 29.82 17.52
C ILE A 83 -20.52 29.69 17.82
N THR A 84 -19.94 30.73 18.40
CA THR A 84 -18.62 30.70 19.05
C THR A 84 -18.77 30.98 20.53
N VAL A 85 -18.19 30.12 21.38
CA VAL A 85 -18.12 30.26 22.83
C VAL A 85 -16.70 30.68 23.19
N LEU A 86 -16.54 31.94 23.57
CA LEU A 86 -15.27 32.55 23.96
C LEU A 86 -15.22 32.71 25.48
N ALA A 87 -14.39 31.92 26.17
CA ALA A 87 -14.08 32.14 27.59
C ALA A 87 -12.61 32.53 27.74
N LYS A 88 -12.36 33.82 28.00
CA LYS A 88 -11.01 34.40 27.91
C LYS A 88 -10.01 33.72 28.83
N ALA A 89 -10.45 33.36 30.05
CA ALA A 89 -9.62 32.76 31.10
C ALA A 89 -9.58 31.23 31.10
N GLY A 90 -10.24 30.56 30.15
CA GLY A 90 -10.13 29.11 29.97
C GLY A 90 -11.47 28.38 29.84
N ILE A 91 -11.41 27.19 29.24
CA ILE A 91 -12.53 26.27 29.07
C ILE A 91 -12.09 24.88 29.53
N THR A 92 -12.84 24.27 30.44
CA THR A 92 -12.60 22.89 30.88
C THR A 92 -13.82 22.01 30.62
N LEU A 93 -13.64 20.94 29.83
CA LEU A 93 -14.62 19.89 29.59
C LEU A 93 -14.18 18.63 30.34
N SER A 94 -14.91 18.29 31.41
CA SER A 94 -14.44 17.33 32.42
C SER A 94 -14.69 15.84 32.08
N GLY A 95 -15.27 15.52 30.92
CA GLY A 95 -15.56 14.13 30.53
C GLY A 95 -16.90 13.94 29.84
N ASN A 96 -16.98 13.13 28.78
CA ASN A 96 -18.24 12.79 28.11
C ASN A 96 -19.10 14.00 27.70
N ASN A 97 -18.46 15.11 27.33
CA ASN A 97 -19.16 16.34 26.97
C ASN A 97 -19.54 16.35 25.49
N ALA A 98 -20.77 16.75 25.15
CA ALA A 98 -21.21 16.88 23.76
C ALA A 98 -21.35 18.35 23.37
N ILE A 99 -20.46 18.83 22.50
CA ILE A 99 -20.38 20.24 22.11
C ILE A 99 -20.79 20.38 20.64
N GLY A 100 -21.93 21.01 20.39
CA GLY A 100 -22.54 21.15 19.08
C GLY A 100 -23.39 19.94 18.66
N THR A 101 -24.12 20.09 17.56
CA THR A 101 -24.98 19.06 16.96
C THR A 101 -24.57 18.80 15.52
N ALA A 102 -25.22 17.84 14.85
CA ALA A 102 -24.99 17.60 13.43
C ALA A 102 -25.36 18.81 12.54
N SER A 103 -26.30 19.66 12.99
CA SER A 103 -26.80 20.82 12.24
C SER A 103 -26.27 22.17 12.73
N ALA A 104 -25.65 22.22 13.92
CA ALA A 104 -25.14 23.46 14.52
C ALA A 104 -23.75 23.23 15.13
N SER A 105 -22.72 23.80 14.51
CA SER A 105 -21.35 23.74 15.03
C SER A 105 -21.12 24.74 16.15
N VAL A 106 -20.27 24.36 17.11
CA VAL A 106 -19.91 25.20 18.25
C VAL A 106 -18.40 25.32 18.29
N ASN A 107 -17.90 26.51 17.95
CA ASN A 107 -16.49 26.82 18.07
C ASN A 107 -16.18 27.18 19.53
N LEU A 108 -15.10 26.65 20.09
CA LEU A 108 -14.64 26.99 21.43
C LEU A 108 -13.37 27.83 21.33
N ALA A 109 -13.32 28.94 22.05
CA ALA A 109 -12.21 29.88 22.00
C ALA A 109 -11.75 30.35 23.39
N THR A 110 -10.45 30.54 23.57
CA THR A 110 -9.83 31.19 24.74
C THR A 110 -8.83 32.26 24.31
N GLU A 111 -8.58 33.28 25.16
CA GLU A 111 -7.59 34.34 24.88
C GLU A 111 -6.27 34.11 25.61
N TRP A 112 -6.31 33.81 26.90
CA TRP A 112 -5.11 33.64 27.73
C TRP A 112 -5.17 32.43 28.67
N GLY A 113 -6.34 31.83 28.88
CA GLY A 113 -6.46 30.58 29.64
C GLY A 113 -6.48 29.32 28.79
N ASP A 114 -6.31 28.19 29.47
CA ASP A 114 -6.22 26.86 28.86
C ASP A 114 -7.58 26.37 28.31
N LEU A 115 -7.52 25.56 27.26
CA LEU A 115 -8.64 24.79 26.73
C LEU A 115 -8.35 23.31 26.96
N THR A 116 -9.02 22.72 27.94
CA THR A 116 -8.81 21.32 28.33
C THR A 116 -10.07 20.51 28.06
N ALA A 117 -9.93 19.39 27.36
CA ALA A 117 -10.99 18.40 27.17
C ALA A 117 -10.48 17.00 27.45
N SER A 118 -11.24 16.23 28.20
CA SER A 118 -10.89 14.84 28.54
C SER A 118 -12.06 13.89 28.32
N GLY A 119 -11.77 12.60 28.14
CA GLY A 119 -12.74 11.51 28.07
C GLY A 119 -13.10 11.09 26.63
N SER A 120 -13.20 9.78 26.42
CA SER A 120 -13.53 9.14 25.13
C SER A 120 -14.91 9.51 24.59
N GLY A 121 -15.86 9.84 25.47
CA GLY A 121 -17.18 10.34 25.08
C GLY A 121 -17.24 11.85 24.82
N THR A 122 -16.14 12.59 24.98
CA THR A 122 -16.15 14.03 24.68
C THR A 122 -16.03 14.25 23.17
N VAL A 123 -17.09 14.81 22.58
CA VAL A 123 -17.20 15.08 21.14
C VAL A 123 -17.44 16.56 20.92
N ILE A 124 -16.58 17.19 20.12
CA ILE A 124 -16.67 18.61 19.79
C ILE A 124 -16.89 18.75 18.29
N ARG A 125 -18.04 19.31 17.91
CA ARG A 125 -18.41 19.63 16.52
C ARG A 125 -18.18 21.11 16.26
N GLY A 126 -16.93 21.46 15.99
CA GLY A 126 -16.53 22.84 15.72
C GLY A 126 -15.03 23.04 15.93
N ASN A 127 -14.57 24.25 15.66
CA ASN A 127 -13.15 24.61 15.76
C ASN A 127 -12.77 24.92 17.21
N LEU A 128 -11.55 24.53 17.59
CA LEU A 128 -10.93 24.92 18.86
C LEU A 128 -9.89 26.00 18.59
N THR A 129 -9.94 27.10 19.33
CA THR A 129 -8.94 28.18 19.23
C THR A 129 -8.44 28.59 20.61
N ALA A 130 -7.12 28.57 20.84
CA ALA A 130 -6.53 29.17 22.04
C ALA A 130 -5.55 30.27 21.66
N GLY A 131 -5.63 31.41 22.34
CA GLY A 131 -4.63 32.47 22.22
C GLY A 131 -3.32 32.06 22.90
N SER A 132 -3.17 32.40 24.17
CA SER A 132 -1.93 32.22 24.95
C SER A 132 -1.93 30.94 25.82
N GLY A 133 -3.10 30.35 26.04
CA GLY A 133 -3.26 29.13 26.83
C GLY A 133 -2.87 27.86 26.07
N THR A 134 -2.74 26.77 26.82
CA THR A 134 -2.55 25.41 26.28
C THR A 134 -3.85 24.85 25.73
N ILE A 135 -3.75 23.96 24.75
CA ILE A 135 -4.87 23.08 24.36
C ILE A 135 -4.49 21.67 24.78
N THR A 136 -5.26 21.07 25.70
CA THR A 136 -5.02 19.69 26.14
C THR A 136 -6.25 18.83 25.83
N LEU A 137 -6.07 17.82 24.97
CA LEU A 137 -7.11 16.89 24.54
C LEU A 137 -6.73 15.47 24.98
N THR A 138 -7.53 14.84 25.82
CA THR A 138 -7.29 13.46 26.27
C THR A 138 -8.46 12.58 25.86
N SER A 139 -8.21 11.65 24.95
CA SER A 139 -9.19 10.74 24.34
C SER A 139 -10.37 11.46 23.68
N THR A 140 -10.21 12.72 23.26
CA THR A 140 -11.32 13.55 22.75
C THR A 140 -11.47 13.43 21.23
N THR A 141 -12.70 13.48 20.71
CA THR A 141 -12.97 13.62 19.28
C THR A 141 -13.30 15.07 18.94
N VAL A 142 -12.54 15.65 18.00
CA VAL A 142 -12.76 17.00 17.48
C VAL A 142 -13.08 16.95 15.99
N ASN A 143 -14.32 17.25 15.65
CA ASN A 143 -14.80 17.40 14.29
C ASN A 143 -14.64 18.86 13.85
N GLY A 144 -13.39 19.29 13.68
CA GLY A 144 -13.03 20.66 13.34
C GLY A 144 -11.53 20.89 13.41
N THR A 145 -11.13 22.13 13.13
CA THR A 145 -9.73 22.57 13.17
C THR A 145 -9.34 22.91 14.60
N VAL A 146 -8.13 22.53 15.01
CA VAL A 146 -7.54 22.90 16.30
C VAL A 146 -6.43 23.91 16.06
N THR A 147 -6.59 25.13 16.53
CA THR A 147 -5.67 26.24 16.27
C THR A 147 -5.18 26.88 17.55
N LYS A 148 -3.90 27.20 17.62
CA LYS A 148 -3.31 28.02 18.68
C LYS A 148 -2.52 29.18 18.08
N THR A 149 -2.79 30.41 18.53
CA THR A 149 -2.35 31.64 17.83
C THR A 149 -1.38 32.55 18.61
N GLY A 150 -1.35 32.53 19.95
CA GLY A 150 -0.60 33.47 20.80
C GLY A 150 0.65 32.86 21.48
N GLY A 151 1.53 33.70 22.05
CA GLY A 151 2.75 33.25 22.74
C GLY A 151 2.47 32.59 24.09
N GLY A 152 3.18 31.50 24.42
CA GLY A 152 2.95 30.68 25.63
C GLY A 152 2.02 29.48 25.38
N GLY A 153 2.15 28.38 26.14
CA GLY A 153 1.35 27.13 25.99
C GLY A 153 1.66 26.27 24.75
N SER A 154 1.19 25.02 24.71
CA SER A 154 1.32 24.07 23.58
C SER A 154 0.00 23.35 23.29
N ILE A 155 -0.07 22.63 22.17
CA ILE A 155 -1.16 21.67 21.92
C ILE A 155 -0.68 20.29 22.36
N THR A 156 -1.40 19.65 23.28
CA THR A 156 -1.12 18.30 23.79
C THR A 156 -2.34 17.41 23.54
N ILE A 157 -2.14 16.29 22.87
CA ILE A 157 -3.17 15.33 22.52
C ILE A 157 -2.75 13.94 23.00
N THR A 158 -3.63 13.23 23.68
CA THR A 158 -3.37 11.86 24.16
C THR A 158 -4.54 10.98 23.76
N GLY A 159 -4.39 10.19 22.71
CA GLY A 159 -5.47 9.44 22.06
C GLY A 159 -6.46 10.35 21.32
N GLY A 160 -7.61 9.80 20.93
CA GLY A 160 -8.67 10.56 20.26
C GLY A 160 -8.43 10.80 18.76
N SER A 161 -9.31 11.61 18.16
CA SER A 161 -9.29 11.89 16.72
C SER A 161 -9.60 13.36 16.43
N ILE A 162 -8.92 13.92 15.42
CA ILE A 162 -9.15 15.27 14.93
C ILE A 162 -9.34 15.20 13.41
N THR A 163 -10.49 15.62 12.90
CA THR A 163 -10.76 15.56 11.45
C THR A 163 -10.19 16.76 10.69
N GLY A 164 -10.13 17.92 11.33
CA GLY A 164 -9.56 19.15 10.75
C GLY A 164 -8.05 19.25 10.93
N ALA A 165 -7.47 20.34 10.42
CA ALA A 165 -6.06 20.61 10.58
C ALA A 165 -5.71 20.95 12.05
N VAL A 166 -4.48 20.65 12.45
CA VAL A 166 -3.95 21.04 13.76
C VAL A 166 -2.81 22.02 13.57
N ASN A 167 -3.01 23.26 14.00
CA ASN A 167 -2.14 24.39 13.71
C ASN A 167 -1.68 25.08 15.00
N ALA A 168 -0.38 25.12 15.26
CA ALA A 168 0.22 25.89 16.35
C ALA A 168 1.16 26.96 15.79
N SER A 169 0.72 28.22 15.70
CA SER A 169 1.49 29.28 15.03
C SER A 169 2.69 29.80 15.85
N SER A 170 2.81 29.42 17.12
CA SER A 170 3.79 29.97 18.06
C SER A 170 4.37 28.95 19.05
N SER A 171 4.00 27.66 18.94
CA SER A 171 4.40 26.62 19.88
C SER A 171 4.47 25.23 19.24
N GLY A 172 4.87 24.24 20.03
CA GLY A 172 4.89 22.83 19.61
C GLY A 172 3.53 22.13 19.72
N ILE A 173 3.47 20.95 19.11
CA ILE A 173 2.36 19.99 19.18
C ILE A 173 2.94 18.67 19.72
N SER A 174 2.31 18.11 20.75
CA SER A 174 2.62 16.76 21.24
C SER A 174 1.39 15.89 21.13
N ALA A 175 1.49 14.74 20.48
CA ALA A 175 0.45 13.74 20.36
C ALA A 175 0.98 12.37 20.83
N SER A 176 0.15 11.61 21.54
CA SER A 176 0.51 10.27 22.00
C SER A 176 -0.69 9.32 22.00
N GLY A 177 -0.47 8.01 22.12
CA GLY A 177 -1.55 7.03 22.36
C GLY A 177 -2.42 6.74 21.13
N GLY A 178 -1.82 6.68 19.94
CA GLY A 178 -2.53 6.28 18.71
C GLY A 178 -3.46 7.34 18.13
N THR A 179 -3.19 8.63 18.36
CA THR A 179 -4.00 9.74 17.83
C THR A 179 -4.12 9.68 16.31
N VAL A 180 -5.33 9.95 15.81
CA VAL A 180 -5.64 10.01 14.37
C VAL A 180 -5.87 11.45 13.94
N PHE A 181 -5.10 11.90 12.96
CA PHE A 181 -5.24 13.20 12.31
C PHE A 181 -5.78 13.00 10.90
N GLY A 182 -7.04 13.41 10.67
CA GLY A 182 -7.70 13.35 9.36
C GLY A 182 -7.18 14.39 8.36
N SER A 183 -6.24 15.25 8.76
CA SER A 183 -5.69 16.32 7.92
C SER A 183 -4.24 16.63 8.29
N SER A 184 -3.72 17.79 7.88
CA SER A 184 -2.35 18.24 8.11
C SER A 184 -2.10 18.68 9.55
N VAL A 185 -0.86 18.49 10.02
CA VAL A 185 -0.38 18.93 11.34
C VAL A 185 0.77 19.92 11.14
N THR A 186 0.59 21.17 11.58
CA THR A 186 1.55 22.25 11.38
C THR A 186 1.89 22.95 12.69
N ALA A 187 3.17 23.13 12.99
CA ALA A 187 3.63 23.84 14.18
C ALA A 187 4.83 24.74 13.90
N SER A 188 4.84 25.95 14.47
CA SER A 188 6.03 26.81 14.55
C SER A 188 7.02 26.33 15.63
N GLY A 189 6.61 25.43 16.51
CA GLY A 189 7.49 24.69 17.42
C GLY A 189 7.82 23.28 16.93
N ALA A 190 8.24 22.41 17.85
CA ALA A 190 8.48 21.00 17.57
C ALA A 190 7.16 20.22 17.53
N ILE A 191 7.08 19.23 16.65
CA ILE A 191 5.98 18.25 16.62
C ILE A 191 6.50 16.93 17.18
N SER A 192 5.80 16.34 18.15
CA SER A 192 6.10 15.02 18.72
C SER A 192 4.86 14.13 18.58
N LEU A 193 4.96 13.00 17.88
CA LEU A 193 3.89 12.03 17.66
C LEU A 193 4.35 10.67 18.14
N THR A 194 3.77 10.13 19.21
CA THR A 194 4.32 8.93 19.88
C THR A 194 3.24 7.87 20.14
N GLY A 195 3.64 6.61 20.29
CA GLY A 195 2.68 5.53 20.56
C GLY A 195 1.78 5.18 19.37
N GLY A 196 2.26 5.38 18.15
CA GLY A 196 1.55 5.05 16.90
C GLY A 196 0.54 6.12 16.47
N GLY A 197 -0.41 5.73 15.61
CA GLY A 197 -1.42 6.62 15.03
C GLY A 197 -1.16 6.94 13.56
N SER A 198 -1.93 7.88 13.02
CA SER A 198 -1.82 8.25 11.61
C SER A 198 -2.05 9.73 11.36
N VAL A 199 -1.40 10.24 10.31
CA VAL A 199 -1.64 11.57 9.75
C VAL A 199 -1.96 11.41 8.27
N ALA A 200 -3.19 11.77 7.88
CA ALA A 200 -3.63 11.71 6.49
C ALA A 200 -3.01 12.82 5.63
N GLY A 201 -2.69 13.97 6.22
CA GLY A 201 -2.09 15.12 5.52
C GLY A 201 -0.57 15.23 5.68
N ASN A 202 -0.03 16.39 5.28
CA ASN A 202 1.36 16.74 5.50
C ASN A 202 1.63 17.10 6.96
N VAL A 203 2.86 16.85 7.41
CA VAL A 203 3.36 17.28 8.72
C VAL A 203 4.46 18.32 8.51
N SER A 204 4.31 19.50 9.12
CA SER A 204 5.29 20.58 9.01
C SER A 204 5.61 21.18 10.38
N GLY A 205 6.76 20.80 10.93
CA GLY A 205 7.23 21.28 12.24
C GLY A 205 8.45 22.17 12.10
N ASN A 206 8.36 23.44 12.50
CA ASN A 206 9.48 24.36 12.35
C ASN A 206 10.68 23.95 13.23
N ASN A 207 10.49 23.60 14.50
CA ASN A 207 11.60 23.22 15.41
C ASN A 207 11.79 21.71 15.58
N GLY A 208 11.42 20.92 14.57
CA GLY A 208 11.63 19.46 14.51
C GLY A 208 10.34 18.66 14.45
N VAL A 209 10.46 17.42 13.98
CA VAL A 209 9.38 16.43 13.98
C VAL A 209 9.92 15.12 14.56
N THR A 210 9.35 14.64 15.65
CA THR A 210 9.65 13.33 16.24
C THR A 210 8.43 12.45 16.10
N ALA A 211 8.60 11.25 15.55
CA ALA A 211 7.55 10.24 15.41
C ALA A 211 8.05 8.89 15.91
N SER A 212 7.30 8.23 16.80
CA SER A 212 7.67 6.91 17.33
C SER A 212 6.47 5.99 17.59
N GLY A 213 6.73 4.68 17.61
CA GLY A 213 5.70 3.67 17.81
C GLY A 213 4.94 3.32 16.52
N GLY A 214 5.54 3.52 15.35
CA GLY A 214 4.94 3.09 14.09
C GLY A 214 3.91 4.05 13.50
N VAL A 215 4.11 5.36 13.61
CA VAL A 215 3.20 6.37 13.04
C VAL A 215 3.18 6.27 11.51
N ILE A 216 1.98 6.33 10.93
CA ILE A 216 1.78 6.28 9.47
C ILE A 216 1.50 7.68 8.94
N PHE A 217 2.27 8.12 7.94
CA PHE A 217 2.11 9.40 7.27
C PHE A 217 1.71 9.17 5.81
N SER A 218 0.50 9.59 5.43
CA SER A 218 0.06 9.55 4.03
C SER A 218 0.61 10.73 3.21
N GLY A 219 1.07 11.80 3.89
CA GLY A 219 1.70 12.96 3.29
C GLY A 219 3.22 13.02 3.46
N SER A 220 3.78 14.20 3.18
CA SER A 220 5.20 14.51 3.41
C SER A 220 5.45 14.97 4.84
N VAL A 221 6.66 14.73 5.34
CA VAL A 221 7.13 15.20 6.65
C VAL A 221 8.22 16.22 6.45
N THR A 222 8.02 17.44 6.94
CA THR A 222 8.95 18.56 6.77
C THR A 222 9.32 19.17 8.10
N SER A 223 10.60 19.51 8.26
CA SER A 223 11.06 20.39 9.34
C SER A 223 11.93 21.52 8.82
N SER A 224 11.52 22.75 9.10
CA SER A 224 12.16 23.96 8.54
C SER A 224 13.42 24.40 9.30
N ASN A 225 13.52 24.16 10.60
CA ASN A 225 14.64 24.57 11.47
C ASN A 225 15.04 23.49 12.49
N GLY A 226 14.39 22.33 12.51
CA GLY A 226 14.73 21.23 13.41
C GLY A 226 15.09 19.96 12.65
N SER A 227 15.43 18.91 13.42
CA SER A 227 15.64 17.57 12.89
C SER A 227 14.33 16.80 12.78
N ILE A 228 14.27 15.86 11.85
CA ILE A 228 13.21 14.84 11.78
C ILE A 228 13.75 13.55 12.41
N SER A 229 12.99 12.92 13.30
CA SER A 229 13.31 11.63 13.91
C SER A 229 12.12 10.69 13.80
N LEU A 230 12.26 9.58 13.08
CA LEU A 230 11.22 8.57 12.84
C LEU A 230 11.64 7.22 13.41
N ALA A 231 10.73 6.54 14.12
CA ALA A 231 10.94 5.22 14.69
C ALA A 231 9.75 4.28 14.40
N GLY A 232 9.98 3.35 13.46
CA GLY A 232 8.95 2.50 12.85
C GLY A 232 7.96 3.28 11.95
N GLY A 233 7.04 2.56 11.32
CA GLY A 233 5.95 3.15 10.53
C GLY A 233 6.33 3.44 9.08
N SER A 234 5.61 4.36 8.44
CA SER A 234 5.83 4.68 7.02
C SER A 234 5.54 6.14 6.69
N VAL A 235 6.24 6.64 5.67
CA VAL A 235 5.97 7.94 5.04
C VAL A 235 5.76 7.72 3.54
N ALA A 236 4.56 8.04 3.06
CA ALA A 236 4.25 7.93 1.63
C ALA A 236 4.84 9.10 0.81
N GLY A 237 4.97 10.29 1.41
CA GLY A 237 5.58 11.47 0.79
C GLY A 237 7.09 11.60 0.98
N ASN A 238 7.60 12.82 0.76
CA ASN A 238 9.00 13.17 0.98
C ASN A 238 9.29 13.45 2.45
N VAL A 239 10.54 13.24 2.87
CA VAL A 239 11.05 13.62 4.19
C VAL A 239 12.09 14.72 4.03
N ASN A 240 11.78 15.94 4.48
CA ASN A 240 12.62 17.13 4.28
C ASN A 240 13.00 17.76 5.63
N GLY A 241 14.16 17.43 6.18
CA GLY A 241 14.60 17.92 7.49
C GLY A 241 15.76 18.90 7.41
N ASN A 242 15.59 20.17 7.81
CA ASN A 242 16.68 21.13 7.76
C ASN A 242 17.87 20.69 8.64
N ASN A 243 17.67 20.42 9.93
CA ASN A 243 18.77 20.04 10.84
C ASN A 243 18.99 18.53 10.97
N GLY A 244 18.70 17.77 9.92
CA GLY A 244 18.97 16.33 9.83
C GLY A 244 17.73 15.46 9.86
N VAL A 245 17.91 14.20 9.48
CA VAL A 245 16.86 13.18 9.42
C VAL A 245 17.39 11.90 10.04
N THR A 246 16.74 11.40 11.09
CA THR A 246 17.01 10.08 11.67
C THR A 246 15.80 9.19 11.42
N ALA A 247 16.00 8.00 10.84
CA ALA A 247 14.95 6.99 10.69
C ALA A 247 15.47 5.64 11.23
N SER A 248 14.69 5.00 12.09
CA SER A 248 15.08 3.76 12.79
C SER A 248 13.91 2.80 12.96
N GLY A 249 14.19 1.55 13.31
CA GLY A 249 13.12 0.56 13.56
C GLY A 249 12.37 0.13 12.30
N GLY A 250 13.03 0.17 11.13
CA GLY A 250 12.47 -0.38 9.90
C GLY A 250 11.46 0.51 9.17
N VAL A 251 11.62 1.84 9.23
CA VAL A 251 10.71 2.78 8.55
C VAL A 251 10.73 2.57 7.04
N THR A 252 9.54 2.57 6.41
CA THR A 252 9.39 2.56 4.95
C THR A 252 9.14 3.99 4.44
N LEU A 253 10.02 4.49 3.56
CA LEU A 253 9.97 5.83 2.98
C LEU A 253 9.79 5.74 1.47
N SER A 254 8.61 6.13 0.96
CA SER A 254 8.31 6.03 -0.47
C SER A 254 8.86 7.21 -1.28
N GLY A 255 9.08 8.37 -0.65
CA GLY A 255 9.64 9.56 -1.29
C GLY A 255 11.15 9.72 -1.13
N ASN A 256 11.64 10.91 -1.50
CA ASN A 256 13.03 11.31 -1.27
C ASN A 256 13.26 11.69 0.20
N VAL A 257 14.49 11.52 0.66
CA VAL A 257 14.94 11.97 1.99
C VAL A 257 15.99 13.06 1.81
N THR A 258 15.67 14.28 2.25
CA THR A 258 16.54 15.45 2.09
C THR A 258 16.89 16.07 3.43
N ALA A 259 18.16 16.44 3.63
CA ALA A 259 18.58 17.26 4.77
C ALA A 259 19.55 18.40 4.43
N SER A 260 19.20 19.62 4.83
CA SER A 260 19.88 20.82 4.33
C SER A 260 21.06 21.32 5.19
N SER A 261 21.01 21.08 6.49
CA SER A 261 21.91 21.62 7.52
C SER A 261 22.30 20.60 8.60
N GLY A 262 21.85 19.34 8.49
CA GLY A 262 22.19 18.28 9.45
C GLY A 262 22.30 16.90 8.83
N ALA A 263 22.84 15.95 9.62
CA ALA A 263 23.13 14.60 9.15
C ALA A 263 21.86 13.78 8.89
N ILE A 264 21.95 12.86 7.92
CA ILE A 264 20.95 11.82 7.68
C ILE A 264 21.47 10.52 8.29
N SER A 265 20.66 9.85 9.11
CA SER A 265 20.98 8.55 9.72
C SER A 265 19.80 7.59 9.58
N LEU A 266 19.93 6.57 8.74
CA LEU A 266 18.90 5.58 8.45
C LEU A 266 19.33 4.22 9.01
N THR A 267 18.42 3.50 9.68
CA THR A 267 18.71 2.19 10.29
C THR A 267 17.53 1.23 10.08
N GLY A 268 17.77 0.16 9.33
CA GLY A 268 16.74 -0.76 8.84
C GLY A 268 15.88 -0.12 7.74
N GLY A 269 14.84 -0.84 7.31
CA GLY A 269 13.78 -0.30 6.46
C GLY A 269 14.21 -0.05 5.01
N SER A 270 13.44 0.78 4.32
CA SER A 270 13.70 1.11 2.92
C SER A 270 13.37 2.56 2.56
N VAL A 271 14.11 3.08 1.58
CA VAL A 271 13.88 4.35 0.90
C VAL A 271 13.76 4.07 -0.58
N VAL A 272 12.60 4.35 -1.17
CA VAL A 272 12.40 4.19 -2.62
C VAL A 272 13.07 5.32 -3.40
N GLY A 273 12.99 6.55 -2.88
CA GLY A 273 13.61 7.74 -3.48
C GLY A 273 15.11 7.89 -3.23
N GLN A 274 15.65 9.04 -3.60
CA GLN A 274 17.05 9.40 -3.37
C GLN A 274 17.25 9.90 -1.92
N VAL A 275 18.41 9.60 -1.35
CA VAL A 275 18.86 10.19 -0.08
C VAL A 275 19.88 11.30 -0.36
N HIS A 276 19.57 12.54 0.03
CA HIS A 276 20.37 13.72 -0.31
C HIS A 276 20.64 14.63 0.90
N SER A 277 21.91 14.89 1.21
CA SER A 277 22.29 15.95 2.16
C SER A 277 23.12 17.03 1.46
N THR A 278 22.79 18.30 1.71
CA THR A 278 23.51 19.43 1.09
C THR A 278 24.76 19.88 1.86
N CYS A 279 25.02 19.33 3.06
CA CYS A 279 26.13 19.79 3.91
C CYS A 279 26.81 18.70 4.75
N CYS A 280 26.10 17.62 5.03
CA CYS A 280 26.29 16.89 6.27
C CYS A 280 26.32 15.38 6.03
N ALA A 281 26.74 14.63 7.05
CA ALA A 281 27.00 13.21 6.89
C ALA A 281 25.72 12.43 6.56
N VAL A 282 25.81 11.44 5.68
CA VAL A 282 24.73 10.46 5.43
C VAL A 282 25.20 9.11 5.92
N THR A 283 24.49 8.51 6.86
CA THR A 283 24.77 7.17 7.39
C THR A 283 23.57 6.25 7.14
N THR A 284 23.79 5.08 6.56
CA THR A 284 22.79 4.03 6.45
C THR A 284 23.28 2.77 7.17
N ASN A 285 22.39 2.07 7.87
CA ASN A 285 22.70 0.82 8.58
C ASN A 285 21.62 -0.22 8.25
N ASN A 286 21.93 -1.22 7.42
CA ASN A 286 20.97 -2.24 6.95
C ASN A 286 19.71 -1.63 6.32
N THR A 287 19.86 -0.52 5.59
CA THR A 287 18.75 0.19 4.92
C THR A 287 18.85 -0.02 3.42
N ASN A 288 17.73 -0.35 2.78
CA ASN A 288 17.66 -0.46 1.32
C ASN A 288 17.34 0.90 0.69
N VAL A 289 18.14 1.38 -0.26
CA VAL A 289 17.94 2.68 -0.94
C VAL A 289 17.80 2.44 -2.45
N GLY A 290 16.73 2.96 -3.04
CA GLY A 290 16.35 2.68 -4.44
C GLY A 290 16.95 3.61 -5.49
N ASN A 291 17.31 4.85 -5.13
CA ASN A 291 17.73 5.87 -6.11
C ASN A 291 18.96 6.69 -5.68
N GLY A 292 19.95 6.00 -5.11
CA GLY A 292 21.27 6.54 -4.80
C GLY A 292 21.35 7.40 -3.54
N ILE A 293 22.59 7.82 -3.22
CA ILE A 293 22.91 8.62 -2.04
C ILE A 293 23.85 9.77 -2.44
N ARG A 294 23.53 10.99 -2.03
CA ARG A 294 24.35 12.17 -2.34
C ARG A 294 24.61 13.02 -1.10
N SER A 295 25.88 13.31 -0.81
CA SER A 295 26.28 14.35 0.15
C SER A 295 27.14 15.41 -0.56
N ASP A 296 26.71 16.67 -0.54
CA ASP A 296 27.42 17.73 -1.28
C ASP A 296 28.71 18.20 -0.59
N ASN A 297 28.94 17.89 0.70
CA ASN A 297 30.16 18.34 1.39
C ASN A 297 30.56 17.51 2.62
N ASN A 298 30.09 16.27 2.75
CA ASN A 298 30.39 15.45 3.93
C ASN A 298 30.45 13.95 3.65
N THR A 299 30.75 13.20 4.70
CA THR A 299 30.95 11.76 4.68
C THR A 299 29.65 11.02 4.35
N VAL A 300 29.70 10.06 3.44
CA VAL A 300 28.66 9.04 3.27
C VAL A 300 29.17 7.73 3.87
N THR A 301 28.41 7.13 4.78
CA THR A 301 28.72 5.84 5.41
C THR A 301 27.58 4.87 5.18
N ILE A 302 27.86 3.70 4.62
CA ILE A 302 26.88 2.65 4.33
C ILE A 302 27.32 1.40 5.07
N ASN A 303 26.50 0.89 5.99
CA ASN A 303 26.77 -0.29 6.80
C ASN A 303 25.68 -1.34 6.56
N GLY A 304 25.85 -2.23 5.60
CA GLY A 304 24.84 -3.22 5.23
C GLY A 304 23.66 -2.65 4.44
N GLY A 305 22.78 -3.55 3.99
CA GLY A 305 21.66 -3.22 3.09
C GLY A 305 22.07 -3.12 1.63
N THR A 306 21.10 -2.76 0.78
CA THR A 306 21.28 -2.62 -0.66
C THR A 306 21.10 -1.18 -1.11
N VAL A 307 22.03 -0.60 -1.85
CA VAL A 307 21.90 0.76 -2.41
C VAL A 307 22.00 0.71 -3.92
N SER A 308 20.89 0.96 -4.60
CA SER A 308 20.82 1.06 -6.07
C SER A 308 20.93 2.53 -6.49
N GLY A 309 21.73 2.82 -7.52
CA GLY A 309 21.93 4.17 -8.07
C GLY A 309 23.23 4.84 -7.61
N ALA A 310 23.47 6.07 -8.08
CA ALA A 310 24.73 6.77 -7.87
C ALA A 310 24.95 7.16 -6.40
N ILE A 311 26.19 7.02 -5.93
CA ILE A 311 26.67 7.41 -4.61
C ILE A 311 27.72 8.50 -4.79
N TYR A 312 27.50 9.66 -4.18
CA TYR A 312 28.35 10.83 -4.34
C TYR A 312 28.72 11.49 -3.01
N SER A 313 29.99 11.88 -2.86
CA SER A 313 30.46 12.78 -1.80
C SER A 313 31.59 13.70 -2.25
N SER A 314 31.52 14.99 -1.94
CA SER A 314 32.59 15.96 -2.21
C SER A 314 33.38 16.43 -0.99
N GLY A 315 33.07 15.95 0.23
CA GLY A 315 33.68 16.47 1.46
C GLY A 315 33.69 15.47 2.64
N GLY A 316 34.12 15.95 3.82
CA GLY A 316 34.27 15.12 5.01
C GLY A 316 35.32 14.01 4.86
N GLY A 317 35.04 12.84 5.45
CA GLY A 317 35.86 11.63 5.30
C GLY A 317 35.65 10.88 3.98
N GLY A 318 34.78 11.40 3.10
CA GLY A 318 34.43 10.80 1.81
C GLY A 318 33.39 9.69 1.90
N ILE A 319 33.57 8.59 1.18
CA ILE A 319 32.59 7.49 1.14
C ILE A 319 33.16 6.29 1.90
N THR A 320 32.38 5.70 2.80
CA THR A 320 32.71 4.43 3.48
C THR A 320 31.58 3.44 3.25
N ILE A 321 31.87 2.25 2.74
CA ILE A 321 30.91 1.19 2.44
C ILE A 321 31.37 -0.07 3.18
N ASN A 322 30.54 -0.60 4.07
CA ASN A 322 30.83 -1.76 4.91
C ASN A 322 29.72 -2.80 4.77
N ASN A 323 30.04 -4.05 4.44
CA ASN A 323 29.12 -5.18 4.37
C ASN A 323 27.84 -4.95 3.53
N ALA A 324 27.90 -4.12 2.48
CA ALA A 324 26.74 -3.71 1.70
C ALA A 324 26.78 -4.20 0.25
N THR A 325 25.62 -4.20 -0.40
CA THR A 325 25.48 -4.57 -1.81
C THR A 325 25.08 -3.36 -2.64
N ILE A 326 25.85 -3.03 -3.68
CA ILE A 326 25.59 -1.91 -4.59
C ILE A 326 25.37 -2.48 -6.00
N PRO A 327 24.14 -2.86 -6.38
CA PRO A 327 23.90 -3.61 -7.62
C PRO A 327 24.04 -2.78 -8.89
N SER A 328 23.91 -1.44 -8.81
CA SER A 328 23.99 -0.55 -9.97
C SER A 328 24.32 0.89 -9.56
N GLY A 329 24.84 1.69 -10.50
CA GLY A 329 25.18 3.09 -10.30
C GLY A 329 26.68 3.36 -10.39
N SER A 330 27.17 4.32 -9.61
CA SER A 330 28.58 4.68 -9.52
C SER A 330 28.91 5.17 -8.12
N VAL A 331 30.18 5.11 -7.71
CA VAL A 331 30.67 5.61 -6.41
C VAL A 331 31.72 6.68 -6.68
N ILE A 332 31.34 7.95 -6.55
CA ILE A 332 32.16 9.07 -7.00
C ILE A 332 32.45 10.02 -5.85
N THR A 333 33.72 10.44 -5.75
CA THR A 333 34.13 11.55 -4.89
C THR A 333 35.01 12.55 -5.63
N SER A 334 34.94 13.82 -5.21
CA SER A 334 35.73 14.88 -5.87
C SER A 334 37.18 14.94 -5.40
N ASN A 335 37.46 14.90 -4.09
CA ASN A 335 38.83 14.94 -3.54
C ASN A 335 38.91 14.36 -2.10
N VAL A 336 38.06 13.38 -1.79
CA VAL A 336 37.98 12.76 -0.46
C VAL A 336 38.04 11.24 -0.61
N ALA A 337 38.41 10.53 0.45
CA ALA A 337 38.70 9.11 0.35
C ALA A 337 37.46 8.24 0.08
N ILE A 338 37.64 7.09 -0.55
CA ILE A 338 36.64 6.03 -0.64
C ILE A 338 37.17 4.81 0.09
N ASN A 339 36.42 4.26 1.05
CA ASN A 339 36.77 3.06 1.81
C ASN A 339 35.69 2.00 1.61
N ILE A 340 36.05 0.81 1.13
CA ILE A 340 35.13 -0.29 0.86
C ILE A 340 35.60 -1.51 1.65
N ASN A 341 34.75 -2.06 2.51
CA ASN A 341 35.03 -3.20 3.37
C ASN A 341 33.90 -4.24 3.31
N GLY A 342 34.20 -5.53 3.11
CA GLY A 342 33.19 -6.59 3.20
C GLY A 342 32.04 -6.50 2.18
N SER A 343 32.18 -5.72 1.10
CA SER A 343 31.05 -5.28 0.27
C SER A 343 31.13 -5.82 -1.16
N THR A 344 29.98 -5.90 -1.82
CA THR A 344 29.88 -6.29 -3.24
C THR A 344 29.31 -5.14 -4.06
N LEU A 345 30.08 -4.65 -5.02
CA LEU A 345 29.69 -3.55 -5.91
C LEU A 345 29.60 -4.08 -7.34
N GLY A 346 28.45 -3.87 -7.97
CA GLY A 346 28.15 -4.28 -9.33
C GLY A 346 28.08 -5.80 -9.53
N SER A 347 27.93 -6.17 -10.80
CA SER A 347 28.12 -7.52 -11.32
C SER A 347 28.83 -7.43 -12.68
N SER A 348 29.19 -8.57 -13.27
CA SER A 348 29.72 -8.61 -14.64
C SER A 348 28.78 -8.02 -15.70
N GLU A 349 27.47 -7.96 -15.41
CA GLU A 349 26.44 -7.45 -16.32
C GLU A 349 26.05 -5.99 -16.02
N SER A 350 26.33 -5.50 -14.80
CA SER A 350 26.05 -4.13 -14.37
C SER A 350 27.21 -3.60 -13.51
N PRO A 351 28.29 -3.10 -14.15
CA PRO A 351 29.45 -2.61 -13.42
C PRO A 351 29.14 -1.29 -12.68
N VAL A 352 29.79 -1.10 -11.56
CA VAL A 352 29.74 0.09 -10.70
C VAL A 352 31.15 0.69 -10.60
N ASP A 353 31.38 1.77 -11.33
CA ASP A 353 32.66 2.48 -11.30
C ASP A 353 32.87 3.22 -9.98
N VAL A 354 34.08 3.14 -9.44
CA VAL A 354 34.54 3.79 -8.22
C VAL A 354 35.59 4.84 -8.58
N SER A 355 35.37 6.12 -8.28
CA SER A 355 36.28 7.18 -8.69
C SER A 355 36.49 8.24 -7.60
N SER A 356 37.75 8.57 -7.34
CA SER A 356 38.19 9.63 -6.44
C SER A 356 39.46 10.29 -6.97
N ASN A 357 39.61 11.61 -6.82
CA ASN A 357 40.93 12.25 -6.95
C ASN A 357 41.80 12.10 -5.69
N ASN A 358 41.37 11.30 -4.71
CA ASN A 358 42.06 10.99 -3.45
C ASN A 358 42.20 9.46 -3.28
N VAL A 359 42.41 8.98 -2.04
CA VAL A 359 42.68 7.56 -1.75
C VAL A 359 41.42 6.71 -1.90
N VAL A 360 41.53 5.56 -2.57
CA VAL A 360 40.53 4.49 -2.61
C VAL A 360 41.09 3.23 -1.93
N ASN A 361 40.49 2.82 -0.82
CA ASN A 361 40.85 1.62 -0.06
C ASN A 361 39.77 0.54 -0.22
N ILE A 362 40.16 -0.67 -0.61
CA ILE A 362 39.25 -1.80 -0.80
C ILE A 362 39.76 -2.98 0.03
N SER A 363 38.89 -3.57 0.86
CA SER A 363 39.22 -4.67 1.77
C SER A 363 38.10 -5.70 1.88
N ASN A 364 38.40 -7.00 1.89
CA ASN A 364 37.38 -8.09 1.92
C ASN A 364 36.18 -7.88 0.97
N SER A 365 36.38 -7.28 -0.21
CA SER A 365 35.28 -6.77 -1.05
C SER A 365 35.47 -7.21 -2.49
N THR A 366 34.37 -7.36 -3.21
CA THR A 366 34.35 -7.61 -4.65
C THR A 366 33.75 -6.42 -5.38
N VAL A 367 34.47 -5.88 -6.36
CA VAL A 367 34.02 -4.73 -7.17
C VAL A 367 34.04 -5.13 -8.65
N TYR A 368 32.91 -5.02 -9.33
CA TYR A 368 32.79 -5.11 -10.78
C TYR A 368 32.68 -3.69 -11.33
N GLY A 369 33.74 -3.16 -11.94
CA GLY A 369 33.82 -1.76 -12.36
C GLY A 369 35.21 -1.14 -12.15
N ASN A 370 35.49 -0.04 -12.84
CA ASN A 370 36.80 0.61 -12.79
C ASN A 370 37.01 1.32 -11.45
N VAL A 371 38.26 1.35 -10.97
CA VAL A 371 38.66 2.01 -9.72
C VAL A 371 39.69 3.09 -10.01
N THR A 372 39.33 4.35 -9.80
CA THR A 372 40.23 5.50 -10.02
C THR A 372 40.55 6.19 -8.71
N GLY A 373 41.83 6.41 -8.43
CA GLY A 373 42.34 7.17 -7.27
C GLY A 373 43.19 8.39 -7.67
N GLY A 374 43.63 9.14 -6.67
CA GLY A 374 44.47 10.35 -6.80
C GLY A 374 45.89 10.14 -7.37
N ASN A 375 46.61 11.25 -7.61
CA ASN A 375 47.82 11.27 -8.45
C ASN A 375 49.10 11.02 -7.63
N TRP A 376 49.18 9.92 -6.91
CA TRP A 376 50.36 9.56 -6.11
C TRP A 376 50.41 8.06 -5.81
N SER A 377 51.58 7.58 -5.40
CA SER A 377 51.77 6.19 -4.95
C SER A 377 50.81 5.86 -3.80
N SER A 378 50.17 4.69 -3.84
CA SER A 378 49.21 4.22 -2.82
C SER A 378 47.88 4.97 -2.76
N ALA A 379 47.54 5.74 -3.80
CA ALA A 379 46.21 6.31 -3.94
C ALA A 379 45.11 5.28 -4.19
N VAL A 380 45.44 4.07 -4.65
CA VAL A 380 44.54 2.91 -4.63
C VAL A 380 45.21 1.81 -3.82
N THR A 381 44.51 1.27 -2.82
CA THR A 381 45.00 0.19 -1.94
C THR A 381 43.97 -0.93 -1.86
N ILE A 382 44.36 -2.17 -2.20
CA ILE A 382 43.46 -3.33 -2.26
C ILE A 382 44.02 -4.48 -1.42
N SER A 383 43.26 -4.95 -0.43
CA SER A 383 43.65 -6.02 0.48
C SER A 383 43.75 -7.39 -0.21
N ASN A 384 44.40 -8.37 0.44
CA ASN A 384 44.58 -9.73 -0.11
C ASN A 384 43.28 -10.50 -0.32
N SER A 385 42.22 -10.12 0.38
CA SER A 385 40.91 -10.76 0.35
C SER A 385 39.91 -10.01 -0.54
N SER A 386 40.37 -9.04 -1.31
CA SER A 386 39.55 -8.25 -2.22
C SER A 386 39.84 -8.59 -3.67
N THR A 387 38.80 -8.51 -4.50
CA THR A 387 38.89 -8.65 -5.95
C THR A 387 38.26 -7.44 -6.64
N VAL A 388 38.96 -6.88 -7.63
CA VAL A 388 38.42 -5.84 -8.50
C VAL A 388 38.44 -6.37 -9.93
N HIS A 389 37.26 -6.54 -10.51
CA HIS A 389 37.01 -6.90 -11.91
C HIS A 389 36.84 -5.60 -12.73
N GLY A 390 37.93 -4.87 -12.93
CA GLY A 390 37.93 -3.54 -13.58
C GLY A 390 39.30 -2.84 -13.51
N VAL A 391 39.51 -1.80 -14.29
CA VAL A 391 40.83 -1.14 -14.36
C VAL A 391 41.06 -0.26 -13.13
N CYS A 392 42.19 -0.45 -12.45
CA CYS A 392 42.64 0.45 -11.40
C CYS A 392 43.60 1.51 -11.94
N THR A 393 43.27 2.80 -11.80
CA THR A 393 44.12 3.90 -12.25
C THR A 393 44.41 4.93 -11.15
N SER A 394 45.61 5.54 -11.19
CA SER A 394 45.99 6.75 -10.45
C SER A 394 46.38 7.83 -11.47
N ASN A 395 45.89 9.06 -11.35
CA ASN A 395 45.93 10.08 -12.40
C ASN A 395 47.29 10.77 -12.66
N THR A 396 48.30 10.01 -13.14
CA THR A 396 49.48 10.35 -14.00
C THR A 396 50.88 10.66 -13.41
N ASN A 397 51.84 9.72 -13.62
CA ASN A 397 53.04 9.83 -14.50
C ASN A 397 54.11 8.77 -14.14
N SER A 398 54.22 7.72 -14.97
CA SER A 398 55.44 7.01 -15.40
C SER A 398 56.59 6.64 -14.43
N ASN A 399 56.40 6.59 -13.11
CA ASN A 399 57.51 6.25 -12.21
C ASN A 399 57.12 5.46 -10.95
N VAL A 400 56.23 4.48 -11.10
CA VAL A 400 56.08 3.41 -10.10
C VAL A 400 56.52 2.09 -10.71
N ASN A 401 57.52 1.51 -10.08
CA ASN A 401 58.13 0.22 -10.39
C ASN A 401 57.03 -0.86 -10.59
N PRO A 402 57.04 -1.65 -11.69
CA PRO A 402 55.96 -2.61 -12.03
C PRO A 402 55.72 -3.77 -11.04
N GLY A 403 56.38 -3.77 -9.88
CA GLY A 403 56.41 -4.90 -8.93
C GLY A 403 55.48 -4.79 -7.71
N GLN A 404 54.57 -3.82 -7.62
CA GLN A 404 53.72 -3.64 -6.43
C GLN A 404 52.20 -3.56 -6.65
N TYR A 405 51.70 -3.64 -7.89
CA TYR A 405 50.27 -3.45 -8.18
C TYR A 405 49.57 -4.56 -8.99
N ASN A 406 50.20 -5.72 -9.25
CA ASN A 406 49.80 -6.54 -10.40
C ASN A 406 49.01 -7.85 -10.15
N ASP A 407 48.37 -8.09 -9.01
CA ASP A 407 47.64 -9.38 -8.79
C ASP A 407 46.20 -9.25 -8.26
N ARG A 408 45.62 -8.03 -8.15
CA ARG A 408 44.30 -7.84 -7.47
C ARG A 408 43.36 -6.82 -8.07
N CYS A 409 43.92 -5.82 -8.73
CA CYS A 409 43.28 -5.28 -9.90
C CYS A 409 43.56 -6.30 -10.98
N GLU A 410 42.57 -7.11 -11.32
CA GLU A 410 42.55 -7.63 -12.68
C GLU A 410 42.56 -6.34 -13.50
N GLY A 411 43.63 -6.03 -14.25
CA GLY A 411 43.72 -4.80 -15.03
C GLY A 411 42.60 -4.79 -16.06
N GLY A 412 41.38 -4.42 -15.62
CA GLY A 412 40.15 -5.05 -16.10
C GLY A 412 40.17 -6.59 -15.91
N LEU A 413 39.06 -7.26 -16.21
CA LEU A 413 39.26 -8.29 -17.24
C LEU A 413 40.13 -7.60 -18.28
N PRO A 414 41.37 -8.04 -18.59
CA PRO A 414 42.23 -7.28 -19.45
C PRO A 414 41.49 -7.07 -20.74
N VAL A 415 40.94 -5.87 -20.81
CA VAL A 415 40.88 -5.16 -22.03
C VAL A 415 42.12 -4.30 -22.09
N THR A 416 43.27 -4.96 -21.98
CA THR A 416 44.24 -4.73 -23.04
C THR A 416 43.47 -4.83 -24.33
N ILE A 417 43.60 -3.84 -25.22
CA ILE A 417 43.31 -4.07 -26.63
C ILE A 417 44.03 -5.38 -26.95
N ALA A 418 43.27 -6.47 -27.06
CA ALA A 418 43.82 -7.78 -27.33
C ALA A 418 44.12 -7.81 -28.82
N HIS A 419 43.18 -7.26 -29.59
CA HIS A 419 43.23 -7.09 -31.02
C HIS A 419 42.26 -5.97 -31.44
N TYR A 420 42.32 -5.63 -32.72
CA TYR A 420 41.31 -4.80 -33.37
C TYR A 420 40.31 -5.68 -34.14
N ALA A 421 39.03 -5.36 -34.01
CA ALA A 421 37.98 -5.91 -34.86
C ALA A 421 37.77 -4.98 -36.05
N ILE A 422 37.72 -5.56 -37.25
CA ILE A 422 37.40 -4.87 -38.49
C ILE A 422 35.98 -5.26 -38.87
N SER A 423 35.15 -4.27 -39.11
CA SER A 423 33.80 -4.48 -39.61
C SER A 423 33.51 -3.56 -40.78
N PHE A 424 32.49 -3.94 -41.54
CA PHE A 424 31.97 -3.14 -42.63
C PHE A 424 30.52 -2.83 -42.28
N PRO A 425 30.23 -1.67 -41.66
CA PRO A 425 28.89 -1.35 -41.16
C PRO A 425 27.79 -1.42 -42.23
N ASN A 426 28.18 -1.29 -43.51
CA ASN A 426 27.30 -1.36 -44.67
C ASN A 426 27.47 -2.67 -45.49
N GLY A 427 28.04 -3.71 -44.88
CA GLY A 427 28.41 -4.99 -45.49
C GLY A 427 29.79 -4.96 -46.14
N ASN A 428 30.47 -6.11 -46.22
CA ASN A 428 31.85 -6.24 -46.74
C ASN A 428 31.95 -6.36 -48.27
N ALA A 429 30.83 -6.28 -48.99
CA ALA A 429 30.83 -6.25 -50.44
C ALA A 429 31.10 -4.81 -50.93
N GLY A 430 32.23 -4.58 -51.60
CA GLY A 430 32.58 -3.33 -52.26
C GLY A 430 32.15 -3.32 -53.73
N VAL A 431 31.89 -2.13 -54.28
CA VAL A 431 31.74 -1.95 -55.73
C VAL A 431 32.96 -1.20 -56.23
N THR A 432 33.50 -1.58 -57.39
CA THR A 432 34.77 -1.03 -57.88
C THR A 432 34.76 0.48 -58.18
N CYS A 433 33.57 1.09 -58.18
CA CYS A 433 33.36 2.53 -58.37
C CYS A 433 32.98 3.28 -57.07
N GLU A 434 32.82 2.61 -55.92
CA GLU A 434 32.41 3.23 -54.64
C GLU A 434 33.46 3.03 -53.54
N ALA A 435 33.50 3.96 -52.58
CA ALA A 435 34.25 3.76 -51.35
C ALA A 435 33.44 2.89 -50.36
N LEU A 436 34.06 1.84 -49.85
CA LEU A 436 33.52 0.96 -48.84
C LEU A 436 33.90 1.48 -47.45
N LYS A 437 32.92 1.72 -46.59
CA LYS A 437 33.17 2.12 -45.20
C LYS A 437 33.73 0.93 -44.40
N VAL A 438 34.85 1.16 -43.73
CA VAL A 438 35.51 0.21 -42.84
C VAL A 438 35.49 0.82 -41.43
N GLN A 439 35.00 0.07 -40.46
CA GLN A 439 35.01 0.48 -39.07
C GLN A 439 35.99 -0.39 -38.30
N ILE A 440 36.85 0.25 -37.52
CA ILE A 440 37.86 -0.42 -36.72
C ILE A 440 37.54 -0.14 -35.26
N THR A 441 37.32 -1.22 -34.51
CA THR A 441 36.93 -1.17 -33.10
C THR A 441 37.99 -1.90 -32.28
N ALA A 442 38.46 -1.30 -31.20
CA ALA A 442 39.37 -2.00 -30.30
C ALA A 442 38.59 -2.98 -29.43
N HIS A 443 39.05 -4.22 -29.31
CA HIS A 443 38.39 -5.29 -28.55
C HIS A 443 39.26 -5.83 -27.41
N ASP A 444 38.61 -6.35 -26.39
CA ASP A 444 39.24 -7.15 -25.34
C ASP A 444 39.47 -8.60 -25.74
N SER A 445 40.07 -9.39 -24.84
CA SER A 445 40.26 -10.84 -25.05
C SER A 445 38.94 -11.64 -25.12
N ASN A 446 37.82 -11.04 -24.72
CA ASN A 446 36.47 -11.62 -24.81
C ASN A 446 35.69 -11.13 -26.06
N HIS A 447 36.33 -10.38 -26.98
CA HIS A 447 35.71 -9.76 -28.15
C HIS A 447 34.67 -8.66 -27.82
N ALA A 448 34.77 -8.02 -26.66
CA ALA A 448 33.95 -6.87 -26.29
C ALA A 448 34.63 -5.55 -26.73
N PRO A 449 33.87 -4.60 -27.31
CA PRO A 449 34.39 -3.27 -27.66
C PRO A 449 34.91 -2.52 -26.45
N VAL A 450 36.01 -1.80 -26.65
CA VAL A 450 36.65 -0.96 -25.62
C VAL A 450 37.24 0.31 -26.15
N ASN A 451 37.41 1.27 -25.26
CA ASN A 451 38.04 2.53 -25.58
C ASN A 451 39.57 2.36 -25.47
N PRO A 452 40.33 2.50 -26.57
CA PRO A 452 41.77 2.65 -26.50
C PRO A 452 42.17 3.81 -25.58
N PRO A 453 43.29 3.70 -24.84
CA PRO A 453 43.83 4.81 -24.07
C PRO A 453 44.01 6.08 -24.93
N ALA A 454 43.79 7.25 -24.33
CA ALA A 454 44.03 8.53 -25.00
C ALA A 454 45.48 8.62 -25.51
N GLY A 455 45.65 8.89 -26.80
CA GLY A 455 46.95 8.93 -27.47
C GLY A 455 47.39 7.62 -28.14
N THR A 456 46.61 6.53 -28.06
CA THR A 456 46.86 5.31 -28.84
C THR A 456 46.69 5.60 -30.34
N THR A 457 47.71 5.29 -31.14
CA THR A 457 47.70 5.50 -32.60
C THR A 457 47.72 4.15 -33.33
N ILE A 458 46.74 3.96 -34.23
CA ILE A 458 46.70 2.82 -35.15
C ILE A 458 47.13 3.24 -36.55
N THR A 459 47.74 2.30 -37.28
CA THR A 459 48.01 2.39 -38.72
C THR A 459 47.24 1.29 -39.43
N VAL A 460 46.46 1.68 -40.43
CA VAL A 460 45.63 0.80 -41.24
C VAL A 460 46.28 0.63 -42.61
N SER A 461 46.26 -0.59 -43.13
CA SER A 461 46.81 -0.95 -44.44
C SER A 461 45.91 -1.96 -45.14
N THR A 462 46.22 -2.28 -46.40
CA THR A 462 45.43 -3.20 -47.23
C THR A 462 46.33 -4.25 -47.85
N THR A 463 45.84 -5.49 -47.89
CA THR A 463 46.47 -6.61 -48.60
C THR A 463 45.55 -7.06 -49.74
N GLY A 464 46.14 -7.36 -50.91
CA GLY A 464 45.38 -7.75 -52.11
C GLY A 464 44.99 -6.59 -53.05
N GLY A 465 45.34 -5.34 -52.72
CA GLY A 465 45.06 -4.12 -53.48
C GLY A 465 44.09 -3.16 -52.78
N GLY A 466 43.87 -1.96 -53.34
CA GLY A 466 42.94 -0.95 -52.79
C GLY A 466 43.59 0.11 -51.89
N SER A 467 42.98 1.29 -51.81
CA SER A 467 43.44 2.46 -51.05
C SER A 467 42.51 2.75 -49.89
N ILE A 468 43.05 2.94 -48.68
CA ILE A 468 42.27 3.19 -47.46
C ILE A 468 42.64 4.55 -46.85
N VAL A 469 41.62 5.35 -46.49
CA VAL A 469 41.81 6.69 -45.89
C VAL A 469 40.80 6.96 -44.77
N SER A 470 41.22 7.68 -43.73
CA SER A 470 40.36 8.19 -42.66
C SER A 470 39.63 9.46 -43.09
N GLY A 471 38.65 9.90 -42.30
CA GLY A 471 37.96 11.18 -42.51
C GLY A 471 38.88 12.42 -42.49
N SER A 472 40.12 12.30 -41.99
CA SER A 472 41.14 13.37 -41.97
C SER A 472 42.21 13.23 -43.06
N GLY A 473 42.11 12.25 -43.96
CA GLY A 473 42.94 12.16 -45.17
C GLY A 473 44.24 11.36 -45.04
N GLY A 474 44.29 10.31 -44.22
CA GLY A 474 45.46 9.42 -44.11
C GLY A 474 45.09 8.00 -43.65
N SER A 475 46.07 7.10 -43.54
CA SER A 475 45.83 5.70 -43.11
C SER A 475 46.07 5.47 -41.62
N THR A 476 46.12 6.53 -40.81
CA THR A 476 46.38 6.48 -39.37
C THR A 476 45.27 7.17 -38.57
N HIS A 477 45.03 6.71 -37.35
CA HIS A 477 44.10 7.36 -36.41
C HIS A 477 44.66 7.35 -34.99
N THR A 478 44.41 8.42 -34.22
CA THR A 478 44.80 8.52 -32.80
C THR A 478 43.55 8.71 -31.95
N PHE A 479 43.32 7.79 -31.02
CA PHE A 479 42.14 7.77 -30.14
C PHE A 479 42.25 8.81 -29.02
N GLY A 480 41.11 9.40 -28.64
CA GLY A 480 40.98 10.42 -27.59
C GLY A 480 40.76 9.87 -26.19
N GLY A 481 40.57 8.55 -26.03
CA GLY A 481 40.36 7.88 -24.74
C GLY A 481 38.90 7.69 -24.35
N THR A 482 37.98 8.24 -25.14
CA THR A 482 36.51 8.13 -24.93
C THR A 482 35.80 7.43 -26.07
N ASP A 483 36.50 7.20 -27.16
CA ASP A 483 36.09 6.65 -28.44
C ASP A 483 36.66 5.24 -28.61
N SER A 484 35.79 4.24 -28.82
CA SER A 484 36.19 2.83 -29.04
C SER A 484 36.40 2.45 -30.51
N GLN A 485 36.01 3.33 -31.43
CA GLN A 485 35.90 3.02 -32.85
C GLN A 485 36.27 4.20 -33.74
N VAL A 486 36.77 3.88 -34.95
CA VAL A 486 37.06 4.86 -36.00
C VAL A 486 36.65 4.34 -37.36
N ASP A 487 36.21 5.26 -38.22
CA ASP A 487 35.82 4.98 -39.59
C ASP A 487 36.93 5.34 -40.60
N PHE A 488 37.17 4.40 -41.52
CA PHE A 488 37.98 4.52 -42.72
C PHE A 488 37.15 4.25 -43.98
N TRP A 489 37.68 4.65 -45.13
CA TRP A 489 37.06 4.48 -46.44
C TRP A 489 38.03 3.76 -47.37
N LEU A 490 37.66 2.55 -47.78
CA LEU A 490 38.41 1.66 -48.65
C LEU A 490 37.90 1.77 -50.09
N THR A 491 38.76 2.12 -51.03
CA THR A 491 38.44 2.15 -52.47
C THR A 491 39.28 1.14 -53.23
N ARG A 492 38.71 0.52 -54.26
CA ARG A 492 39.45 -0.37 -55.16
C ARG A 492 38.77 -0.38 -56.53
N THR A 493 39.53 -0.16 -57.60
CA THR A 493 38.99 -0.02 -58.97
C THR A 493 38.94 -1.31 -59.79
N THR A 494 39.35 -2.44 -59.20
CA THR A 494 39.34 -3.76 -59.86
C THR A 494 38.69 -4.82 -58.96
N PRO A 495 37.95 -5.78 -59.53
CA PRO A 495 37.36 -6.86 -58.75
C PRO A 495 38.43 -7.65 -58.00
N GLY A 496 38.06 -8.13 -56.80
CA GLY A 496 38.94 -8.95 -56.00
C GLY A 496 38.73 -8.77 -54.51
N VAL A 497 39.36 -9.67 -53.75
CA VAL A 497 39.32 -9.67 -52.30
C VAL A 497 40.37 -8.69 -51.77
N VAL A 498 39.96 -7.80 -50.87
CA VAL A 498 40.84 -6.93 -50.08
C VAL A 498 40.71 -7.34 -48.63
N ASN A 499 41.85 -7.55 -47.98
CA ASN A 499 41.91 -7.70 -46.54
C ASN A 499 42.42 -6.39 -45.94
N VAL A 500 41.76 -5.89 -44.90
CA VAL A 500 42.21 -4.69 -44.18
C VAL A 500 43.06 -5.16 -43.01
N ASN A 501 44.20 -4.51 -42.80
CA ASN A 501 45.11 -4.87 -41.72
C ASN A 501 45.29 -3.63 -40.82
N VAL A 502 45.38 -3.84 -39.52
CA VAL A 502 45.56 -2.81 -38.49
C VAL A 502 46.80 -3.13 -37.70
N SER A 503 47.62 -2.12 -37.43
CA SER A 503 48.80 -2.26 -36.57
C SER A 503 48.87 -1.14 -35.55
N GLU A 504 49.12 -1.52 -34.30
CA GLU A 504 49.41 -0.65 -33.16
C GLU A 504 50.68 -1.18 -32.48
N GLY A 505 51.85 -0.84 -33.03
CA GLY A 505 53.11 -1.42 -32.58
C GLY A 505 53.15 -2.94 -32.79
N ALA A 506 53.04 -3.72 -31.72
CA ALA A 506 53.04 -5.19 -31.76
C ALA A 506 51.63 -5.82 -31.79
N ARG A 507 50.56 -5.03 -31.67
CA ARG A 507 49.16 -5.51 -31.70
C ARG A 507 48.57 -5.35 -33.10
N THR A 508 47.77 -6.32 -33.50
CA THR A 508 47.13 -6.39 -34.83
C THR A 508 45.63 -6.71 -34.72
N GLU A 509 44.94 -6.77 -35.85
CA GLU A 509 43.59 -7.30 -35.97
C GLU A 509 43.49 -8.80 -35.62
N SER A 510 42.29 -9.26 -35.25
CA SER A 510 41.99 -10.69 -35.08
C SER A 510 41.42 -11.28 -36.36
N ALA A 511 41.95 -12.41 -36.81
CA ALA A 511 41.45 -13.15 -37.97
C ALA A 511 39.99 -13.62 -37.83
N THR A 512 39.45 -13.76 -36.61
CA THR A 512 38.03 -14.12 -36.39
C THR A 512 37.08 -12.95 -36.54
N GLU A 513 37.58 -11.72 -36.45
CA GLU A 513 36.84 -10.46 -36.55
C GLU A 513 37.41 -9.55 -37.64
N ASP A 514 38.02 -10.15 -38.66
CA ASP A 514 38.57 -9.49 -39.83
C ASP A 514 37.99 -10.15 -41.10
N PRO A 515 36.73 -9.84 -41.44
CA PRO A 515 36.14 -10.34 -42.66
C PRO A 515 36.81 -9.68 -43.86
N ASN A 516 37.09 -10.44 -44.91
CA ASN A 516 37.58 -9.85 -46.13
C ASN A 516 36.52 -8.95 -46.80
N ALA A 517 36.94 -7.81 -47.33
CA ALA A 517 36.14 -7.07 -48.29
C ALA A 517 36.22 -7.75 -49.65
N THR A 518 35.10 -7.88 -50.35
CA THR A 518 35.09 -8.41 -51.73
C THR A 518 34.58 -7.32 -52.66
N PHE A 519 35.45 -6.81 -53.53
CA PHE A 519 35.06 -5.87 -54.56
C PHE A 519 34.60 -6.62 -55.81
N ALA A 520 33.44 -6.22 -56.32
CA ALA A 520 32.90 -6.69 -57.58
C ALA A 520 32.54 -5.49 -58.45
N ASP A 521 32.41 -5.72 -59.76
CA ASP A 521 31.97 -4.66 -60.67
C ASP A 521 30.49 -4.35 -60.53
N ALA A 522 29.70 -5.18 -59.82
CA ALA A 522 28.29 -4.92 -59.56
C ALA A 522 27.83 -5.43 -58.19
N ALA A 523 26.91 -4.71 -57.55
CA ALA A 523 26.27 -5.12 -56.29
C ALA A 523 24.83 -4.60 -56.16
N PHE A 524 24.06 -5.21 -55.26
CA PHE A 524 22.80 -4.66 -54.78
C PHE A 524 23.01 -3.91 -53.47
N ARG A 525 22.34 -2.76 -53.33
CA ARG A 525 22.30 -1.93 -52.11
C ARG A 525 20.86 -1.61 -51.74
N VAL A 526 20.54 -1.58 -50.46
CA VAL A 526 19.24 -1.09 -49.98
C VAL A 526 19.41 0.33 -49.45
N TYR A 527 18.54 1.24 -49.89
CA TYR A 527 18.50 2.63 -49.44
C TYR A 527 17.11 2.99 -48.94
N ALA A 528 17.05 3.93 -47.99
CA ALA A 528 15.82 4.64 -47.65
C ALA A 528 15.83 6.01 -48.33
N CYS A 529 14.82 6.34 -49.12
CA CYS A 529 14.79 7.58 -49.90
C CYS A 529 13.53 8.41 -49.60
N THR A 530 13.69 9.74 -49.56
CA THR A 530 12.56 10.69 -49.50
C THR A 530 12.23 11.18 -50.92
N GLY A 531 11.20 10.60 -51.55
CA GLY A 531 10.79 10.91 -52.93
C GLY A 531 11.14 9.81 -53.93
N THR A 532 11.11 10.13 -55.23
CA THR A 532 11.55 9.22 -56.31
C THR A 532 13.06 9.34 -56.53
N PRO A 533 13.81 8.25 -56.80
CA PRO A 533 15.28 8.26 -56.80
C PRO A 533 15.94 9.25 -57.75
N ALA A 534 15.26 9.67 -58.81
CA ALA A 534 15.76 10.69 -59.74
C ALA A 534 15.90 12.11 -59.12
N THR A 535 15.23 12.38 -58.01
CA THR A 535 15.24 13.67 -57.31
C THR A 535 15.37 13.56 -55.78
N ALA A 536 15.38 12.33 -55.24
CA ALA A 536 15.37 12.05 -53.81
C ALA A 536 16.76 12.13 -53.17
N THR A 537 16.78 12.50 -51.89
CA THR A 537 17.91 12.24 -51.00
C THR A 537 17.77 10.81 -50.47
N CYS A 538 18.71 9.94 -50.81
CA CYS A 538 18.76 8.56 -50.34
C CYS A 538 19.83 8.42 -49.26
N GLY A 539 19.48 7.78 -48.15
CA GLY A 539 20.36 7.55 -47.02
C GLY A 539 20.36 6.10 -46.56
N ALA A 540 21.04 5.86 -45.45
CA ALA A 540 21.03 4.56 -44.78
C ALA A 540 19.61 4.19 -44.31
N VAL A 541 19.32 2.90 -44.31
CA VAL A 541 18.06 2.37 -43.79
C VAL A 541 18.06 2.46 -42.26
N SER A 542 16.89 2.72 -41.66
CA SER A 542 16.76 2.67 -40.20
C SER A 542 16.88 1.21 -39.81
N SER A 543 17.84 0.91 -38.95
CA SER A 543 18.10 -0.49 -38.63
C SER A 543 16.98 -1.08 -37.77
N LEU A 544 16.20 -0.27 -37.03
CA LEU A 544 15.11 -0.74 -36.18
C LEU A 544 13.76 -0.72 -36.91
N GLN A 545 13.13 -1.89 -37.00
CA GLN A 545 11.81 -2.13 -37.57
C GLN A 545 10.86 -2.67 -36.51
N ILE A 546 9.55 -2.57 -36.74
CA ILE A 546 8.52 -3.16 -35.89
C ILE A 546 8.00 -4.42 -36.58
N ALA A 547 7.97 -5.55 -35.86
CA ALA A 547 7.50 -6.82 -36.38
C ALA A 547 6.08 -6.68 -36.96
N GLY A 548 5.85 -7.14 -38.19
CA GLY A 548 4.56 -7.07 -38.87
C GLY A 548 4.21 -5.71 -39.45
N LYS A 549 4.96 -4.64 -39.18
CA LYS A 549 4.74 -3.31 -39.80
C LYS A 549 5.35 -3.26 -41.21
N PRO A 550 4.62 -2.82 -42.25
CA PRO A 550 5.22 -2.53 -43.54
C PRO A 550 6.26 -1.40 -43.45
N SER A 551 7.39 -1.55 -44.14
CA SER A 551 8.49 -0.58 -44.03
C SER A 551 8.06 0.84 -44.39
N ASN A 552 7.12 1.02 -45.33
CA ASN A 552 6.62 2.32 -45.77
C ASN A 552 5.48 2.91 -44.91
N HIS A 553 5.15 2.28 -43.79
CA HIS A 553 4.08 2.72 -42.89
C HIS A 553 4.63 3.41 -41.64
N ALA A 554 3.90 4.42 -41.14
CA ALA A 554 4.22 5.10 -39.88
C ALA A 554 4.02 4.17 -38.65
N PRO A 555 4.71 4.42 -37.51
CA PRO A 555 5.78 5.43 -37.33
C PRO A 555 7.07 5.05 -38.08
N ASP A 556 7.95 6.03 -38.28
CA ASP A 556 9.28 5.84 -38.91
C ASP A 556 9.22 5.15 -40.29
N GLY A 557 8.19 5.46 -41.08
CA GLY A 557 7.99 4.89 -42.41
C GLY A 557 9.15 5.23 -43.36
N GLN A 558 9.71 4.20 -43.99
CA GLN A 558 10.81 4.26 -44.95
C GLN A 558 10.39 3.71 -46.31
N ASN A 559 10.56 4.52 -47.34
CA ASN A 559 10.47 4.06 -48.72
C ASN A 559 11.79 3.39 -49.08
N LEU A 560 11.81 2.05 -49.06
CA LEU A 560 12.99 1.27 -49.36
C LEU A 560 13.16 1.08 -50.87
N TYR A 561 14.41 1.19 -51.32
CA TYR A 561 14.80 0.98 -52.70
C TYR A 561 15.96 0.00 -52.77
N LEU A 562 15.86 -0.98 -53.67
CA LEU A 562 16.99 -1.80 -54.06
C LEU A 562 17.68 -1.10 -55.24
N ARG A 563 18.94 -0.71 -55.07
CA ARG A 563 19.78 -0.19 -56.14
C ARG A 563 20.68 -1.30 -56.68
N ALA A 564 20.56 -1.61 -57.96
CA ALA A 564 21.58 -2.34 -58.70
C ALA A 564 22.65 -1.34 -59.14
N VAL A 565 23.85 -1.44 -58.60
CA VAL A 565 24.99 -0.58 -58.95
C VAL A 565 25.97 -1.39 -59.77
N ARG A 566 26.56 -0.77 -60.80
CA ARG A 566 27.68 -1.32 -61.55
C ARG A 566 28.71 -0.26 -61.88
N THR A 567 29.97 -0.65 -61.95
CA THR A 567 31.07 0.15 -62.50
C THR A 567 30.96 0.21 -64.02
N ASP A 568 30.87 1.42 -64.54
CA ASP A 568 30.97 1.70 -65.96
C ASP A 568 32.38 1.39 -66.46
N THR A 569 32.48 0.52 -67.46
CA THR A 569 33.76 0.01 -67.96
C THR A 569 34.56 1.03 -68.77
N GLU A 570 33.96 2.16 -69.14
CA GLU A 570 34.60 3.22 -69.92
C GLU A 570 35.01 4.41 -69.05
N THR A 571 34.16 4.79 -68.09
CA THR A 571 34.32 5.99 -67.27
C THR A 571 34.74 5.70 -65.82
N GLY A 572 34.58 4.46 -65.35
CA GLY A 572 34.79 4.09 -63.94
C GLY A 572 33.71 4.60 -62.98
N ALA A 573 32.66 5.27 -63.49
CA ALA A 573 31.57 5.81 -62.68
C ALA A 573 30.56 4.73 -62.25
N CYS A 574 29.82 4.99 -61.16
CA CYS A 574 28.74 4.10 -60.73
C CYS A 574 27.44 4.38 -61.48
N VAL A 575 27.05 3.44 -62.33
CA VAL A 575 25.82 3.49 -63.14
C VAL A 575 24.83 2.40 -62.71
N GLY A 576 23.59 2.46 -63.21
CA GLY A 576 22.59 1.44 -62.96
C GLY A 576 23.04 0.07 -63.49
N GLY A 577 22.94 -0.98 -62.66
CA GLY A 577 23.46 -2.32 -62.96
C GLY A 577 22.55 -3.20 -63.82
N LEU A 578 21.24 -2.92 -63.83
CA LEU A 578 20.24 -3.67 -64.60
C LEU A 578 19.55 -2.81 -65.66
N PRO A 579 18.95 -3.40 -66.71
CA PRO A 579 18.09 -2.68 -67.65
C PRO A 579 16.84 -2.11 -66.98
N THR A 580 16.37 -0.97 -67.49
CA THR A 580 15.11 -0.36 -67.05
C THR A 580 13.92 -1.30 -67.27
N GLY A 581 13.03 -1.39 -66.29
CA GLY A 581 11.82 -2.23 -66.34
C GLY A 581 11.83 -3.41 -65.38
N GLY A 582 10.93 -4.37 -65.61
CA GLY A 582 10.68 -5.50 -64.72
C GLY A 582 11.81 -6.53 -64.75
N ASN A 583 12.52 -6.68 -63.63
CA ASN A 583 13.59 -7.65 -63.45
C ASN A 583 13.26 -8.60 -62.30
N VAL A 584 13.38 -9.91 -62.55
CA VAL A 584 13.22 -10.95 -61.50
C VAL A 584 14.48 -11.01 -60.65
N ILE A 585 14.36 -10.68 -59.36
CA ILE A 585 15.41 -10.73 -58.33
C ILE A 585 15.16 -11.91 -57.41
N GLN A 586 16.21 -12.61 -57.01
CA GLN A 586 16.13 -13.73 -56.07
C GLN A 586 16.41 -13.22 -54.65
N PHE A 587 15.45 -13.36 -53.75
CA PHE A 587 15.54 -12.95 -52.36
C PHE A 587 15.50 -14.13 -51.39
N GLY A 588 16.25 -14.01 -50.30
CA GLY A 588 16.18 -14.91 -49.15
C GLY A 588 16.63 -14.15 -47.91
N TYR A 589 16.27 -14.61 -46.72
CA TYR A 589 16.72 -13.98 -45.48
C TYR A 589 17.36 -14.98 -44.54
N GLU A 590 18.22 -14.45 -43.69
CA GLU A 590 19.00 -15.16 -42.68
C GLU A 590 18.60 -14.68 -41.28
N CYS A 591 18.40 -15.59 -40.32
CA CYS A 591 18.25 -15.23 -38.92
C CYS A 591 19.60 -15.26 -38.21
N ASN A 592 20.05 -14.10 -37.72
CA ASN A 592 21.33 -13.93 -37.06
C ASN A 592 21.19 -13.97 -35.53
N GLU A 593 20.13 -13.38 -34.97
CA GLU A 593 19.77 -13.49 -33.56
C GLU A 593 18.24 -13.57 -33.39
N PRO A 594 17.68 -14.74 -33.04
CA PRO A 594 18.37 -16.01 -32.82
C PRO A 594 19.01 -16.55 -34.11
N SER A 595 20.04 -17.40 -33.98
CA SER A 595 20.78 -17.97 -35.12
C SER A 595 19.99 -19.01 -35.93
N THR A 596 18.79 -19.36 -35.49
CA THR A 596 17.87 -20.29 -36.14
C THR A 596 16.54 -19.59 -36.36
N CYS A 597 16.04 -19.58 -37.60
CA CYS A 597 14.71 -19.09 -37.89
C CYS A 597 13.62 -20.05 -37.39
N THR A 598 12.42 -19.52 -37.20
CA THR A 598 11.19 -20.30 -37.01
C THR A 598 10.89 -21.19 -38.22
N ALA A 599 9.94 -22.13 -38.10
CA ALA A 599 9.59 -23.06 -39.17
C ALA A 599 8.81 -22.43 -40.35
N ALA A 600 8.50 -21.13 -40.33
CA ALA A 600 7.71 -20.44 -41.35
C ALA A 600 8.52 -19.34 -42.07
N ASN A 601 8.20 -19.07 -43.34
CA ASN A 601 8.78 -17.93 -44.05
C ASN A 601 8.01 -16.67 -43.65
N LEU A 602 8.60 -15.84 -42.77
CA LEU A 602 7.93 -14.69 -42.15
C LEU A 602 8.35 -13.32 -42.72
N MET A 603 9.22 -13.29 -43.74
CA MET A 603 9.62 -12.07 -44.42
C MET A 603 8.93 -11.96 -45.78
N ASN A 604 8.14 -10.91 -45.98
CA ASN A 604 7.53 -10.56 -47.26
C ASN A 604 8.30 -9.42 -47.93
N ILE A 605 8.51 -9.56 -49.24
CA ILE A 605 9.04 -8.50 -50.11
C ILE A 605 7.98 -8.19 -51.17
N ALA A 606 7.52 -6.95 -51.22
CA ALA A 606 6.54 -6.49 -52.21
C ALA A 606 7.14 -5.43 -53.13
N GLY A 607 7.19 -5.72 -54.43
CA GLY A 607 7.53 -4.79 -55.51
C GLY A 607 6.51 -4.85 -56.63
N ALA A 608 6.94 -5.19 -57.85
CA ALA A 608 5.99 -5.44 -58.94
C ALA A 608 5.21 -6.76 -58.75
N THR A 609 5.85 -7.74 -58.10
CA THR A 609 5.19 -8.91 -57.50
C THR A 609 5.44 -8.93 -56.00
N SER A 610 4.65 -9.68 -55.22
CA SER A 610 4.88 -9.89 -53.78
C SER A 610 5.04 -11.38 -53.48
N ALA A 611 5.97 -11.73 -52.61
CA ALA A 611 6.16 -13.09 -52.13
C ALA A 611 6.81 -13.14 -50.74
N ASP A 612 6.50 -14.20 -49.98
CA ASP A 612 7.24 -14.56 -48.78
C ASP A 612 8.55 -15.25 -49.18
N VAL A 613 9.67 -14.68 -48.72
CA VAL A 613 11.01 -15.10 -49.16
C VAL A 613 11.55 -16.21 -48.27
N ALA A 614 12.37 -17.08 -48.86
CA ALA A 614 12.91 -18.25 -48.18
C ALA A 614 13.77 -17.86 -46.95
N ARG A 615 13.52 -18.52 -45.83
CA ARG A 615 14.26 -18.36 -44.57
C ARG A 615 15.48 -19.28 -44.52
N ASN A 616 16.54 -18.84 -43.85
CA ASN A 616 17.78 -19.57 -43.70
C ASN A 616 18.35 -19.33 -42.29
N ALA A 617 18.92 -20.36 -41.66
CA ALA A 617 19.65 -20.20 -40.41
C ALA A 617 20.96 -19.42 -40.62
N ASN A 618 21.57 -18.94 -39.54
CA ASN A 618 22.81 -18.17 -39.58
C ASN A 618 23.91 -18.93 -40.37
N GLY A 619 24.51 -18.26 -41.36
CA GLY A 619 25.52 -18.80 -42.27
C GLY A 619 25.01 -19.76 -43.36
N ALA A 620 23.72 -20.07 -43.43
CA ALA A 620 23.18 -21.05 -44.38
C ALA A 620 22.88 -20.47 -45.79
N ILE A 621 22.83 -19.15 -45.94
CA ILE A 621 22.61 -18.48 -47.23
C ILE A 621 23.91 -17.86 -47.75
N SER A 622 24.38 -18.35 -48.90
CA SER A 622 25.57 -17.84 -49.59
C SER A 622 25.23 -17.44 -51.02
N ALA A 623 26.14 -16.71 -51.68
CA ALA A 623 26.02 -16.33 -53.09
C ALA A 623 25.68 -17.52 -54.02
N SER A 624 26.10 -18.75 -53.66
CA SER A 624 26.04 -19.94 -54.50
C SER A 624 25.15 -21.10 -54.00
N SER A 625 24.72 -21.14 -52.73
CA SER A 625 24.15 -22.38 -52.16
C SER A 625 22.88 -22.26 -51.27
N GLY A 626 22.30 -21.07 -51.10
CA GLY A 626 21.10 -20.88 -50.27
C GLY A 626 19.75 -21.03 -51.01
N ALA A 627 18.66 -21.14 -50.26
CA ALA A 627 17.30 -21.08 -50.80
C ALA A 627 16.87 -19.63 -51.06
N TYR A 628 16.37 -19.35 -52.26
CA TYR A 628 15.90 -18.03 -52.68
C TYR A 628 14.52 -18.12 -53.35
N THR A 629 13.71 -17.07 -53.19
CA THR A 629 12.41 -16.86 -53.83
C THR A 629 12.50 -15.75 -54.86
N ASN A 630 11.86 -15.92 -56.01
CA ASN A 630 11.84 -14.91 -57.07
C ASN A 630 10.82 -13.79 -56.76
N VAL A 631 11.24 -12.53 -56.86
CA VAL A 631 10.38 -11.34 -56.79
C VAL A 631 10.76 -10.39 -57.94
N THR A 632 9.77 -9.94 -58.71
CA THR A 632 9.98 -8.97 -59.79
C THR A 632 9.97 -7.55 -59.22
N LEU A 633 11.02 -6.78 -59.51
CA LEU A 633 11.13 -5.36 -59.19
C LEU A 633 11.28 -4.53 -60.47
N ASN A 634 10.72 -3.33 -60.51
CA ASN A 634 10.82 -2.42 -61.66
C ASN A 634 11.95 -1.42 -61.43
N PHE A 635 13.05 -1.56 -62.17
CA PHE A 635 14.24 -0.70 -62.06
C PHE A 635 14.15 0.51 -63.00
N ASP A 636 14.61 1.68 -62.53
CA ASP A 636 14.82 2.86 -63.35
C ASP A 636 16.21 2.87 -64.04
N GLY A 637 16.48 3.90 -64.86
CA GLY A 637 17.76 4.03 -65.58
C GLY A 637 18.99 4.23 -64.69
N ASN A 638 18.80 4.63 -63.43
CA ASN A 638 19.86 4.75 -62.43
C ASN A 638 20.02 3.48 -61.59
N GLY A 639 19.22 2.45 -61.88
CA GLY A 639 19.26 1.16 -61.23
C GLY A 639 18.52 1.09 -59.90
N TYR A 640 17.59 2.00 -59.59
CA TYR A 640 16.77 1.92 -58.38
C TYR A 640 15.42 1.25 -58.64
N ALA A 641 14.97 0.41 -57.72
CA ALA A 641 13.63 -0.15 -57.72
C ALA A 641 13.00 -0.09 -56.31
N PRO A 642 11.79 0.46 -56.14
CA PRO A 642 11.12 0.50 -54.84
C PRO A 642 10.65 -0.89 -54.43
N PHE A 643 10.69 -1.16 -53.13
CA PHE A 643 10.04 -2.32 -52.52
C PHE A 643 9.57 -2.01 -51.10
N VAL A 644 8.64 -2.81 -50.59
CA VAL A 644 8.19 -2.79 -49.20
C VAL A 644 8.67 -4.06 -48.51
N LEU A 645 9.30 -3.89 -47.34
CA LEU A 645 9.72 -4.98 -46.47
C LEU A 645 8.69 -5.16 -45.36
N ASN A 646 8.33 -6.40 -45.06
CA ASN A 646 7.50 -6.74 -43.90
C ASN A 646 7.99 -8.03 -43.25
N TYR A 647 8.58 -7.95 -42.06
CA TYR A 647 9.04 -9.11 -41.31
C TYR A 647 8.15 -9.35 -40.09
N ARG A 648 7.50 -10.51 -40.01
CA ARG A 648 6.47 -10.84 -39.01
C ARG A 648 7.03 -11.58 -37.79
N ASP A 649 8.26 -11.28 -37.42
CA ASP A 649 8.91 -11.81 -36.23
C ASP A 649 9.89 -10.78 -35.66
N ALA A 650 10.47 -11.05 -34.50
CA ALA A 650 11.48 -10.20 -33.89
C ALA A 650 12.90 -10.79 -34.05
N GLY A 651 13.93 -9.97 -33.94
CA GLY A 651 15.33 -10.45 -33.98
C GLY A 651 16.23 -9.63 -34.91
N ARG A 652 17.48 -10.07 -35.03
CA ARG A 652 18.44 -9.56 -36.03
C ARG A 652 18.41 -10.48 -37.24
N VAL A 653 18.07 -9.93 -38.41
CA VAL A 653 17.92 -10.68 -39.67
C VAL A 653 18.63 -10.01 -40.83
N THR A 654 19.18 -10.79 -41.76
CA THR A 654 19.85 -10.29 -42.96
C THR A 654 19.08 -10.67 -44.23
N LEU A 655 18.67 -9.68 -45.02
CA LEU A 655 18.05 -9.87 -46.33
C LEU A 655 19.14 -10.00 -47.40
N HIS A 656 19.08 -11.03 -48.21
CA HIS A 656 19.96 -11.26 -49.35
C HIS A 656 19.20 -11.09 -50.67
N ALA A 657 19.84 -10.44 -51.64
CA ALA A 657 19.37 -10.32 -53.01
C ALA A 657 20.44 -10.85 -53.98
N ARG A 658 20.02 -11.58 -55.02
CA ARG A 658 20.92 -11.97 -56.11
C ARG A 658 20.24 -11.97 -57.49
N LYS A 659 21.05 -11.78 -58.54
CA LYS A 659 20.63 -11.86 -59.94
C LYS A 659 21.79 -12.20 -60.85
N ALA A 660 21.69 -13.31 -61.59
CA ALA A 660 22.54 -13.56 -62.74
C ALA A 660 22.05 -12.70 -63.93
N GLN A 661 22.90 -11.80 -64.42
CA GLN A 661 22.66 -10.93 -65.56
C GLN A 661 23.48 -11.44 -66.75
N SER A 662 22.80 -11.67 -67.87
CA SER A 662 23.47 -11.99 -69.15
C SER A 662 24.10 -10.74 -69.76
N ALA A 663 25.10 -10.93 -70.62
CA ALA A 663 25.70 -9.81 -71.34
C ALA A 663 24.66 -9.08 -72.22
N ASP A 664 24.72 -7.75 -72.22
CA ASP A 664 23.85 -6.84 -72.97
C ASP A 664 24.72 -5.77 -73.66
N ALA A 665 24.47 -5.55 -74.95
CA ALA A 665 25.20 -4.61 -75.80
C ALA A 665 24.63 -3.18 -75.78
N GLY A 666 23.57 -2.90 -75.00
CA GLY A 666 23.00 -1.56 -74.86
C GLY A 666 24.00 -0.55 -74.26
N PRO A 667 23.88 0.77 -74.54
CA PRO A 667 24.77 1.78 -73.99
C PRO A 667 24.41 2.17 -72.54
N PRO A 668 25.34 2.07 -71.57
CA PRO A 668 26.70 1.54 -71.67
C PRO A 668 26.74 0.00 -71.62
N PRO A 669 27.66 -0.66 -72.37
CA PRO A 669 27.72 -2.13 -72.48
C PRO A 669 27.76 -2.82 -71.12
N ARG A 670 26.98 -3.90 -70.95
CA ARG A 670 26.88 -4.66 -69.69
C ARG A 670 27.47 -6.06 -69.88
N PRO A 671 28.61 -6.40 -69.25
CA PRO A 671 29.13 -7.77 -69.29
C PRO A 671 28.23 -8.71 -68.48
N ALA A 672 28.34 -10.02 -68.74
CA ALA A 672 27.66 -11.02 -67.91
C ALA A 672 28.23 -10.99 -66.48
N VAL A 673 27.36 -10.86 -65.48
CA VAL A 673 27.73 -10.74 -64.06
C VAL A 673 26.62 -11.28 -63.17
N THR A 674 26.99 -11.87 -62.02
CA THR A 674 26.01 -12.15 -60.97
C THR A 674 26.09 -11.05 -59.92
N ILE A 675 25.01 -10.30 -59.79
CA ILE A 675 24.87 -9.21 -58.82
C ILE A 675 24.40 -9.80 -57.50
N HIS A 676 25.05 -9.43 -56.40
CA HIS A 676 24.70 -9.85 -55.04
C HIS A 676 24.57 -8.64 -54.11
N GLY A 677 23.76 -8.76 -53.06
CA GLY A 677 23.74 -7.82 -51.95
C GLY A 677 23.12 -8.42 -50.71
N ALA A 678 23.47 -7.86 -49.56
CA ALA A 678 22.94 -8.24 -48.26
C ALA A 678 22.68 -6.98 -47.42
N THR A 679 21.65 -6.99 -46.57
CA THR A 679 21.34 -5.88 -45.66
C THR A 679 20.73 -6.40 -44.37
N THR A 680 21.25 -5.98 -43.22
CA THR A 680 20.80 -6.43 -41.90
C THR A 680 19.78 -5.46 -41.30
N PHE A 681 18.77 -6.01 -40.63
CA PHE A 681 17.69 -5.32 -39.94
C PHE A 681 17.56 -5.86 -38.50
N HIS A 682 17.22 -4.97 -37.57
CA HIS A 682 16.82 -5.27 -36.20
C HIS A 682 15.31 -5.08 -36.10
N VAL A 683 14.59 -6.07 -35.58
CA VAL A 683 13.13 -6.04 -35.56
C VAL A 683 12.65 -6.29 -34.14
N ARG A 684 11.96 -5.32 -33.54
CA ARG A 684 11.35 -5.45 -32.22
C ARG A 684 9.89 -5.90 -32.33
N PRO A 685 9.33 -6.55 -31.29
CA PRO A 685 7.88 -6.68 -31.18
C PRO A 685 7.18 -5.32 -31.16
N PHE A 686 5.91 -5.30 -31.58
CA PHE A 686 5.07 -4.11 -31.47
C PHE A 686 4.74 -3.80 -30.01
N ALA A 687 4.19 -4.79 -29.31
CA ALA A 687 3.74 -4.71 -27.93
C ALA A 687 3.95 -6.04 -27.22
N PHE A 688 3.72 -6.05 -25.90
CA PHE A 688 3.52 -7.28 -25.15
C PHE A 688 2.03 -7.56 -24.98
N LEU A 689 1.67 -8.82 -25.16
CA LEU A 689 0.42 -9.36 -24.62
C LEU A 689 0.72 -10.06 -23.31
N VAL A 690 0.04 -9.61 -22.25
CA VAL A 690 0.13 -10.20 -20.92
C VAL A 690 -1.17 -10.94 -20.64
N ASP A 691 -1.10 -12.26 -20.54
CA ASP A 691 -2.25 -13.10 -20.20
C ASP A 691 -2.14 -13.57 -18.75
N VAL A 692 -3.14 -13.22 -17.94
CA VAL A 692 -3.19 -13.59 -16.53
C VAL A 692 -4.29 -14.65 -16.38
N SER A 693 -3.88 -15.87 -16.03
CA SER A 693 -4.79 -17.02 -16.02
C SER A 693 -5.98 -16.79 -15.08
N GLY A 694 -7.20 -16.90 -15.63
CA GLY A 694 -8.45 -16.75 -14.86
C GLY A 694 -8.79 -15.31 -14.44
N ASN A 695 -8.07 -14.30 -14.96
CA ASN A 695 -8.28 -12.90 -14.61
C ASN A 695 -9.61 -12.35 -15.21
N PRO A 696 -10.53 -11.84 -14.37
CA PRO A 696 -11.78 -11.22 -14.80
C PRO A 696 -11.63 -9.89 -15.54
N LYS A 697 -10.46 -9.23 -15.50
CA LYS A 697 -10.16 -7.96 -16.18
C LYS A 697 -11.14 -6.82 -15.84
N THR A 698 -11.61 -6.75 -14.60
CA THR A 698 -12.57 -5.73 -14.15
C THR A 698 -11.92 -4.67 -13.27
N LEU A 699 -12.34 -3.42 -13.42
CA LEU A 699 -12.05 -2.33 -12.48
C LEU A 699 -13.21 -2.08 -11.49
N THR A 700 -14.38 -2.66 -11.72
CA THR A 700 -15.58 -2.34 -10.95
C THR A 700 -15.65 -3.09 -9.63
N HIS A 701 -16.27 -2.46 -8.63
CA HIS A 701 -16.47 -3.05 -7.32
C HIS A 701 -17.41 -4.26 -7.33
N ASP A 702 -18.18 -4.51 -8.40
CA ASP A 702 -19.10 -5.66 -8.54
C ASP A 702 -18.60 -6.73 -9.53
N GLY A 703 -17.42 -6.54 -10.13
CA GLY A 703 -16.84 -7.54 -11.01
C GLY A 703 -16.56 -8.87 -10.31
N THR A 704 -16.35 -9.94 -11.08
CA THR A 704 -16.05 -11.25 -10.49
C THR A 704 -14.77 -11.19 -9.64
N LYS A 705 -14.78 -11.85 -8.47
CA LYS A 705 -13.60 -12.05 -7.64
C LYS A 705 -12.54 -12.83 -8.43
N PHE A 706 -11.32 -12.30 -8.47
CA PHE A 706 -10.17 -12.99 -9.03
C PHE A 706 -9.47 -13.83 -7.95
N LYS A 707 -8.86 -13.15 -6.97
CA LYS A 707 -7.97 -13.72 -5.96
C LYS A 707 -8.06 -12.93 -4.65
N ALA A 708 -7.62 -13.53 -3.55
CA ALA A 708 -7.36 -12.75 -2.34
C ALA A 708 -6.11 -11.87 -2.52
N ALA A 709 -6.08 -10.71 -1.89
CA ALA A 709 -4.89 -9.87 -1.79
C ALA A 709 -3.76 -10.67 -1.11
N GLY A 710 -2.56 -10.59 -1.67
CA GLY A 710 -1.40 -11.38 -1.26
C GLY A 710 -1.38 -12.83 -1.79
N GLU A 711 -2.48 -13.33 -2.36
CA GLU A 711 -2.50 -14.67 -2.97
C GLU A 711 -1.69 -14.71 -4.26
N SER A 712 -0.99 -15.82 -4.50
CA SER A 712 -0.20 -16.00 -5.70
C SER A 712 -1.06 -16.29 -6.93
N PHE A 713 -0.68 -15.69 -8.06
CA PHE A 713 -1.19 -15.97 -9.39
C PHE A 713 -0.04 -16.08 -10.41
N SER A 714 -0.38 -16.50 -11.61
CA SER A 714 0.55 -16.68 -12.73
C SER A 714 0.12 -15.88 -13.94
N ALA A 715 1.09 -15.52 -14.78
CA ALA A 715 0.87 -14.86 -16.05
C ALA A 715 1.80 -15.42 -17.13
N THR A 716 1.45 -15.18 -18.38
CA THR A 716 2.33 -15.36 -19.53
C THR A 716 2.52 -14.03 -20.24
N VAL A 717 3.70 -13.82 -20.80
CA VAL A 717 4.08 -12.62 -21.54
C VAL A 717 4.65 -13.06 -22.89
N ARG A 718 4.14 -12.47 -23.97
CA ARG A 718 4.69 -12.68 -25.32
C ARG A 718 4.70 -11.41 -26.14
N GLY A 719 5.66 -11.30 -27.05
CA GLY A 719 5.66 -10.23 -28.05
C GLY A 719 4.65 -10.50 -29.15
N VAL A 720 3.99 -9.45 -29.63
CA VAL A 720 3.03 -9.52 -30.75
C VAL A 720 3.50 -8.69 -31.94
N VAL A 721 3.07 -9.09 -33.14
CA VAL A 721 3.24 -8.30 -34.36
C VAL A 721 2.33 -7.06 -34.35
N TRP A 722 2.68 -6.09 -35.19
CA TRP A 722 1.94 -4.85 -35.38
C TRP A 722 0.65 -5.07 -36.16
N ASP A 723 -0.41 -4.38 -35.72
CA ASP A 723 -1.67 -4.23 -36.45
C ASP A 723 -2.07 -2.76 -36.49
N ALA A 724 -2.59 -2.32 -37.63
CA ALA A 724 -3.04 -0.95 -37.79
C ALA A 724 -4.18 -0.58 -36.84
N ALA A 725 -5.06 -1.51 -36.46
CA ALA A 725 -6.17 -1.22 -35.54
C ALA A 725 -5.70 -0.95 -34.10
N ASP A 726 -4.58 -1.57 -33.70
CA ASP A 726 -4.05 -1.53 -32.33
C ASP A 726 -3.08 -0.35 -32.09
N ASP A 727 -2.66 0.34 -33.15
CA ASP A 727 -1.71 1.47 -33.15
C ASP A 727 -2.36 2.83 -33.48
N VAL A 728 -3.69 2.90 -33.69
CA VAL A 728 -4.39 4.15 -34.06
C VAL A 728 -4.87 4.91 -32.83
N ASP A 729 -4.06 5.82 -32.30
CA ASP A 729 -4.45 6.72 -31.23
C ASP A 729 -4.80 8.11 -31.79
N GLY A 730 -6.11 8.38 -31.91
CA GLY A 730 -6.59 9.65 -32.46
C GLY A 730 -6.20 9.91 -33.92
N GLY A 731 -5.90 8.86 -34.70
CA GLY A 731 -5.45 8.95 -36.09
C GLY A 731 -3.94 9.03 -36.27
N ILE A 732 -3.15 8.89 -35.20
CA ILE A 732 -1.69 8.88 -35.22
C ILE A 732 -1.21 7.45 -34.97
N TYR A 733 -0.23 7.01 -35.78
CA TYR A 733 0.50 5.75 -35.60
C TYR A 733 1.83 6.07 -34.90
N ASP A 734 1.98 5.69 -33.63
CA ASP A 734 3.16 5.99 -32.82
C ASP A 734 4.02 4.75 -32.49
N GLY A 735 3.58 3.57 -32.94
CA GLY A 735 4.27 2.30 -32.76
C GLY A 735 4.17 1.78 -31.33
N GLN A 736 3.17 2.24 -30.58
CA GLN A 736 2.81 1.76 -29.25
C GLN A 736 1.35 1.28 -29.25
N PRO A 737 1.03 0.26 -28.44
CA PRO A 737 -0.35 -0.17 -28.31
C PRO A 737 -1.19 0.94 -27.66
N ARG A 738 -2.37 1.19 -28.22
CA ARG A 738 -3.42 2.01 -27.60
C ARG A 738 -3.62 1.59 -26.14
N ILE A 739 -3.85 2.56 -25.25
CA ILE A 739 -4.00 2.29 -23.81
C ILE A 739 -5.18 1.36 -23.45
N ASP A 740 -6.23 1.37 -24.28
CA ASP A 740 -7.41 0.49 -24.24
C ASP A 740 -7.44 -0.53 -25.38
N ALA A 741 -6.33 -0.75 -26.11
CA ALA A 741 -6.24 -1.85 -27.07
C ALA A 741 -6.52 -3.16 -26.36
N ASP A 742 -7.63 -3.80 -26.75
CA ASP A 742 -7.85 -5.18 -26.41
C ASP A 742 -6.96 -6.04 -27.30
N LEU A 743 -5.69 -6.17 -26.93
CA LEU A 743 -4.73 -7.06 -27.58
C LEU A 743 -5.20 -8.53 -27.55
N THR A 744 -6.27 -8.85 -26.79
CA THR A 744 -6.90 -10.18 -26.78
C THR A 744 -7.98 -10.39 -27.83
N LYS A 745 -8.31 -9.38 -28.66
CA LYS A 745 -9.09 -9.54 -29.90
C LYS A 745 -8.28 -10.25 -30.98
N ILE A 746 -8.01 -11.52 -30.68
CA ILE A 746 -7.37 -12.49 -31.55
C ILE A 746 -8.47 -13.07 -32.44
N GLY A 747 -8.42 -12.83 -33.75
CA GLY A 747 -9.15 -13.63 -34.73
C GLY A 747 -10.55 -13.16 -35.18
N GLU A 748 -10.93 -11.88 -35.04
CA GLU A 748 -12.15 -11.36 -35.71
C GLU A 748 -11.98 -11.20 -37.24
N THR A 749 -10.75 -11.36 -37.75
CA THR A 749 -10.50 -11.76 -39.14
C THR A 749 -9.53 -12.93 -39.14
N THR A 750 -9.58 -13.79 -40.16
CA THR A 750 -8.98 -15.12 -40.28
C THR A 750 -7.44 -15.21 -40.23
N VAL A 751 -6.75 -14.25 -39.61
CA VAL A 751 -5.31 -14.27 -39.34
C VAL A 751 -5.11 -13.98 -37.85
N GLU A 752 -4.76 -15.01 -37.07
CA GLU A 752 -4.26 -14.87 -35.71
C GLU A 752 -3.09 -13.88 -35.68
N GLN A 753 -3.14 -12.85 -34.81
CA GLN A 753 -2.00 -11.97 -34.55
C GLN A 753 -0.80 -12.83 -34.15
N ALA A 754 0.19 -12.96 -35.04
CA ALA A 754 1.27 -13.90 -34.85
C ALA A 754 2.18 -13.47 -33.68
N THR A 755 2.53 -14.42 -32.82
CA THR A 755 3.59 -14.25 -31.81
C THR A 755 4.92 -13.97 -32.50
N THR A 756 5.68 -13.00 -32.00
CA THR A 756 7.10 -12.85 -32.38
C THR A 756 7.92 -13.93 -31.69
N ARG A 757 7.99 -15.12 -32.30
CA ARG A 757 8.55 -16.32 -31.69
C ARG A 757 10.05 -16.24 -31.41
N ASN A 758 10.74 -15.41 -32.17
CA ASN A 758 12.17 -15.18 -32.00
C ASN A 758 12.49 -14.11 -30.93
N PHE A 759 11.47 -13.50 -30.31
CA PHE A 759 11.69 -12.50 -29.27
C PHE A 759 12.31 -13.13 -28.03
N ALA A 760 13.38 -12.51 -27.52
CA ALA A 760 13.92 -12.81 -26.21
C ALA A 760 14.62 -11.59 -25.63
N TRP A 761 14.07 -11.04 -24.54
CA TRP A 761 14.69 -9.95 -23.81
C TRP A 761 14.19 -9.90 -22.36
N GLU A 762 14.98 -9.31 -21.47
CA GLU A 762 14.55 -9.13 -20.09
C GLU A 762 13.36 -8.16 -20.00
N THR A 763 12.34 -8.57 -19.24
CA THR A 763 11.06 -7.87 -19.13
C THR A 763 10.63 -7.77 -17.66
N VAL A 764 10.34 -6.56 -17.18
CA VAL A 764 9.81 -6.32 -15.83
C VAL A 764 8.30 -6.31 -15.84
N LEU A 765 7.71 -6.90 -14.81
CA LEU A 765 6.30 -6.79 -14.49
C LEU A 765 6.15 -5.90 -13.25
N LYS A 766 5.38 -4.82 -13.37
CA LYS A 766 5.14 -3.87 -12.28
C LYS A 766 3.72 -3.35 -12.32
N VAL A 767 3.26 -2.79 -11.20
CA VAL A 767 2.05 -1.96 -11.22
C VAL A 767 2.36 -0.73 -12.08
N ASP A 768 1.53 -0.47 -13.08
CA ASP A 768 1.69 0.68 -13.97
C ASP A 768 1.55 1.99 -13.18
N PRO A 769 2.58 2.85 -13.13
CA PRO A 769 2.50 4.14 -12.42
C PRO A 769 1.39 5.04 -12.96
N ASP A 770 1.17 4.99 -14.28
CA ASP A 770 0.20 5.83 -15.00
C ASP A 770 -1.13 5.10 -15.23
N GLY A 771 -1.16 3.79 -14.92
CA GLY A 771 -2.35 2.96 -15.08
C GLY A 771 -3.32 3.10 -13.92
N GLY A 772 -4.59 2.85 -14.22
CA GLY A 772 -5.67 2.88 -13.23
C GLY A 772 -5.51 1.81 -12.16
N TYR A 773 -6.02 2.11 -10.98
CA TYR A 773 -6.24 1.15 -9.91
C TYR A 773 -7.54 1.49 -9.20
N THR A 774 -8.15 0.50 -8.57
CA THR A 774 -9.39 0.69 -7.81
C THR A 774 -9.25 0.13 -6.40
N PRO A 775 -9.96 0.72 -5.42
CA PRO A 775 -10.69 1.98 -5.51
C PRO A 775 -9.76 3.18 -5.81
N VAL A 776 -10.23 4.13 -6.63
CA VAL A 776 -9.40 5.27 -7.10
C VAL A 776 -8.97 6.17 -5.93
N SER A 777 -9.79 6.24 -4.88
CA SER A 777 -9.47 6.94 -3.63
C SER A 777 -8.57 6.14 -2.67
N GLY A 778 -8.25 4.90 -3.04
CA GLY A 778 -7.41 4.00 -2.24
C GLY A 778 -5.92 4.23 -2.43
N VAL A 779 -5.13 3.35 -1.84
CA VAL A 779 -3.69 3.26 -2.02
C VAL A 779 -3.35 2.31 -3.17
N ARG A 780 -2.27 2.59 -3.90
CA ARG A 780 -1.76 1.67 -4.91
C ARG A 780 -1.01 0.53 -4.21
N GLY A 781 -1.43 -0.70 -4.45
CA GLY A 781 -0.77 -1.89 -3.89
C GLY A 781 0.58 -2.15 -4.55
N VAL A 782 1.33 -3.09 -3.97
CA VAL A 782 2.63 -3.54 -4.47
C VAL A 782 2.45 -4.88 -5.18
N LEU A 783 3.06 -5.02 -6.35
CA LEU A 783 3.20 -6.30 -7.07
C LEU A 783 4.59 -6.88 -6.80
N LEU A 784 4.65 -8.11 -6.31
CA LEU A 784 5.89 -8.86 -6.10
C LEU A 784 5.81 -10.23 -6.79
N GLN A 785 6.97 -10.80 -7.08
CA GLN A 785 7.14 -12.22 -7.36
C GLN A 785 7.78 -12.86 -6.13
N GLY A 786 7.00 -13.59 -5.34
CA GLY A 786 7.41 -13.98 -3.99
C GLY A 786 7.75 -12.74 -3.15
N ALA A 787 9.02 -12.61 -2.74
CA ALA A 787 9.54 -11.48 -1.94
C ALA A 787 10.37 -10.48 -2.76
N SER A 788 10.38 -10.57 -4.09
CA SER A 788 11.24 -9.76 -4.97
C SER A 788 10.43 -9.09 -6.09
N ALA A 789 11.05 -8.16 -6.82
CA ALA A 789 10.44 -7.60 -8.02
C ALA A 789 10.23 -8.69 -9.09
N ALA A 790 9.15 -8.60 -9.85
CA ALA A 790 8.83 -9.56 -10.90
C ALA A 790 9.62 -9.26 -12.19
N ILE A 791 10.64 -10.07 -12.48
CA ILE A 791 11.50 -9.92 -13.65
C ILE A 791 11.56 -11.24 -14.42
N LEU A 792 11.27 -11.18 -15.72
CA LEU A 792 11.43 -12.28 -16.67
C LEU A 792 12.77 -12.12 -17.38
N ALA A 793 13.72 -13.02 -17.11
CA ALA A 793 15.02 -13.02 -17.78
C ALA A 793 14.90 -13.36 -19.28
N LYS A 794 15.88 -12.93 -20.11
CA LYS A 794 15.95 -13.24 -21.56
C LYS A 794 15.71 -14.74 -21.84
N ALA A 795 16.34 -15.61 -21.05
CA ALA A 795 16.24 -17.06 -21.20
C ALA A 795 14.81 -17.61 -21.03
N ALA A 796 13.92 -16.91 -20.31
CA ALA A 796 12.54 -17.34 -20.12
C ALA A 796 11.73 -17.36 -21.43
N PHE A 797 12.18 -16.61 -22.45
CA PHE A 797 11.58 -16.57 -23.79
C PHE A 797 12.25 -17.51 -24.79
N GLN A 798 13.40 -18.10 -24.44
CA GLN A 798 14.24 -18.91 -25.35
C GLN A 798 14.10 -20.42 -25.16
N VAL A 799 13.14 -20.87 -24.34
CA VAL A 799 12.90 -22.30 -24.14
C VAL A 799 12.36 -22.88 -25.45
N SER A 800 12.91 -24.00 -25.93
CA SER A 800 12.65 -24.54 -27.28
C SER A 800 11.16 -24.80 -27.59
N GLU A 801 10.33 -24.99 -26.57
CA GLU A 801 8.87 -25.19 -26.69
C GLU A 801 8.06 -23.90 -26.50
N SER A 802 8.69 -22.80 -26.06
CA SER A 802 8.02 -21.57 -25.67
C SER A 802 7.70 -20.63 -26.83
N GLU A 803 8.38 -20.75 -27.97
CA GLU A 803 8.19 -19.89 -29.15
C GLU A 803 7.99 -18.40 -28.80
N GLY A 804 8.86 -17.82 -27.96
CA GLY A 804 8.80 -16.41 -27.57
C GLY A 804 7.77 -16.07 -26.48
N ILE A 805 7.29 -17.06 -25.72
CA ILE A 805 6.32 -16.91 -24.62
C ILE A 805 7.00 -17.21 -23.27
N ALA A 806 7.14 -16.20 -22.42
CA ALA A 806 7.65 -16.38 -21.07
C ALA A 806 6.50 -16.60 -20.06
N SER A 807 6.67 -17.55 -19.15
CA SER A 807 5.74 -17.79 -18.04
C SER A 807 6.32 -17.26 -16.73
N VAL A 808 5.47 -16.63 -15.92
CA VAL A 808 5.81 -16.16 -14.57
C VAL A 808 4.80 -16.72 -13.57
N ALA A 809 5.31 -17.23 -12.45
CA ALA A 809 4.51 -17.73 -11.34
C ALA A 809 4.81 -16.95 -10.05
N ASN A 810 3.97 -17.15 -9.03
CA ASN A 810 4.10 -16.56 -7.70
C ASN A 810 4.02 -15.03 -7.67
N LEU A 811 3.30 -14.43 -8.64
CA LEU A 811 2.95 -13.02 -8.58
C LEU A 811 1.93 -12.81 -7.48
N ASN A 812 2.12 -11.80 -6.63
CA ASN A 812 1.14 -11.43 -5.60
C ASN A 812 0.96 -9.91 -5.55
N TYR A 813 -0.28 -9.48 -5.32
CA TYR A 813 -0.64 -8.07 -5.21
C TYR A 813 -1.18 -7.76 -3.81
N SER A 814 -0.64 -6.74 -3.15
CA SER A 814 -0.81 -6.56 -1.70
C SER A 814 -2.16 -5.99 -1.25
N GLU A 815 -2.99 -5.48 -2.16
CA GLU A 815 -4.18 -4.67 -1.83
C GLU A 815 -5.48 -5.17 -2.46
N VAL A 816 -6.60 -4.70 -1.89
CA VAL A 816 -7.95 -4.93 -2.42
C VAL A 816 -8.22 -4.06 -3.65
N GLY A 817 -9.08 -4.57 -4.53
CA GLY A 817 -9.52 -3.92 -5.75
C GLY A 817 -8.77 -4.40 -6.99
N SER A 818 -8.50 -3.51 -7.94
CA SER A 818 -7.87 -3.90 -9.21
C SER A 818 -6.73 -2.97 -9.55
N PHE A 819 -5.81 -3.38 -10.42
CA PHE A 819 -4.71 -2.55 -10.89
C PHE A 819 -4.35 -2.83 -12.35
N THR A 820 -3.72 -1.88 -13.03
CA THR A 820 -3.09 -2.11 -14.33
C THR A 820 -1.69 -2.70 -14.15
N LEU A 821 -1.49 -3.92 -14.61
CA LEU A 821 -0.20 -4.58 -14.73
C LEU A 821 0.51 -4.11 -16.00
N LEU A 822 1.76 -3.69 -15.87
CA LEU A 822 2.63 -3.27 -16.97
C LEU A 822 3.78 -4.28 -17.12
N ALA A 823 3.88 -4.87 -18.31
CA ALA A 823 5.09 -5.52 -18.80
C ALA A 823 5.92 -4.52 -19.61
N GLU A 824 7.20 -4.38 -19.31
CA GLU A 824 8.11 -3.44 -20.00
C GLU A 824 9.52 -4.02 -20.10
N THR A 825 10.17 -3.91 -21.26
CA THR A 825 11.59 -4.32 -21.42
C THR A 825 12.52 -3.50 -20.53
N THR A 826 13.53 -4.13 -19.92
CA THR A 826 14.57 -3.41 -19.15
C THR A 826 15.59 -2.69 -20.03
N ASN A 827 16.26 -1.71 -19.43
CA ASN A 827 17.42 -1.02 -20.01
C ASN A 827 18.69 -1.65 -19.42
N ALA A 828 19.18 -2.77 -19.97
CA ALA A 828 20.44 -3.35 -19.53
C ALA A 828 21.12 -4.18 -20.64
N PRO A 829 22.43 -4.02 -20.91
CA PRO A 829 23.26 -2.80 -20.88
C PRO A 829 23.21 -1.99 -22.20
N THR A 830 22.56 -2.53 -23.22
CA THR A 830 22.18 -1.84 -24.45
C THR A 830 20.69 -2.03 -24.66
N ASP A 831 20.00 -1.08 -25.29
CA ASP A 831 18.62 -1.28 -25.74
C ASP A 831 18.48 -2.54 -26.63
N TYR A 832 17.25 -2.99 -26.92
CA TYR A 832 16.97 -4.25 -27.62
C TYR A 832 17.85 -4.45 -28.87
N LEU A 833 18.71 -5.47 -28.87
CA LEU A 833 19.70 -5.77 -29.91
C LEU A 833 20.67 -4.60 -30.24
N GLY A 834 21.02 -3.79 -29.24
CA GLY A 834 21.92 -2.65 -29.41
C GLY A 834 21.25 -1.37 -29.96
N GLN A 835 19.92 -1.35 -30.14
CA GLN A 835 19.20 -0.24 -30.78
C GLN A 835 18.49 0.68 -29.78
N SER A 836 19.02 1.88 -29.58
CA SER A 836 18.53 2.80 -28.55
C SER A 836 17.23 3.52 -28.86
N GLY A 837 16.42 3.76 -27.81
CA GLY A 837 15.33 4.75 -27.84
C GLY A 837 13.90 4.22 -27.77
N PHE A 838 13.67 2.91 -27.67
CA PHE A 838 12.31 2.34 -27.62
C PHE A 838 12.17 1.15 -26.67
N LYS A 839 11.08 1.14 -25.90
CA LYS A 839 10.69 0.03 -25.00
C LYS A 839 9.46 -0.68 -25.55
N VAL A 840 9.46 -2.01 -25.47
CA VAL A 840 8.24 -2.79 -25.74
C VAL A 840 7.43 -2.82 -24.45
N ARG A 841 6.13 -2.50 -24.56
CA ARG A 841 5.21 -2.42 -23.42
C ARG A 841 3.94 -3.23 -23.65
N GLY A 842 3.33 -3.70 -22.57
CA GLY A 842 2.01 -4.30 -22.57
C GLY A 842 1.29 -4.02 -21.26
N ARG A 843 0.00 -3.71 -21.33
CA ARG A 843 -0.84 -3.37 -20.17
C ARG A 843 -2.01 -4.34 -20.09
N VAL A 844 -2.36 -4.75 -18.88
CA VAL A 844 -3.58 -5.53 -18.63
C VAL A 844 -4.16 -5.15 -17.27
N ILE A 845 -5.48 -5.00 -17.17
CA ILE A 845 -6.17 -4.83 -15.90
C ILE A 845 -6.21 -6.18 -15.18
N VAL A 846 -5.79 -6.23 -13.93
CA VAL A 846 -5.82 -7.43 -13.08
C VAL A 846 -6.69 -7.17 -11.85
N GLY A 847 -7.70 -8.01 -11.65
CA GLY A 847 -8.63 -7.93 -10.53
C GLY A 847 -10.03 -8.46 -10.88
N ARG A 848 -10.95 -8.54 -9.91
CA ARG A 848 -10.93 -7.87 -8.61
C ARG A 848 -10.29 -8.71 -7.48
N PHE A 849 -9.33 -8.14 -6.76
CA PHE A 849 -8.80 -8.68 -5.51
C PHE A 849 -9.71 -8.33 -4.32
N VAL A 850 -9.87 -9.28 -3.41
CA VAL A 850 -10.63 -9.14 -2.15
C VAL A 850 -9.70 -9.41 -0.96
N PRO A 851 -10.03 -9.07 0.29
CA PRO A 851 -9.19 -9.47 1.41
C PRO A 851 -9.00 -10.99 1.46
N HIS A 852 -7.88 -11.43 2.01
CA HIS A 852 -7.67 -12.86 2.31
C HIS A 852 -8.56 -13.31 3.45
N HIS A 853 -8.63 -12.52 4.52
CA HIS A 853 -9.40 -12.85 5.70
C HIS A 853 -9.75 -11.60 6.52
N PHE A 854 -10.69 -11.76 7.45
CA PHE A 854 -10.93 -10.79 8.51
C PHE A 854 -10.18 -11.18 9.78
N GLY A 855 -9.90 -10.20 10.63
CA GLY A 855 -9.47 -10.41 12.00
C GLY A 855 -10.26 -9.56 12.99
N VAL A 856 -10.54 -10.15 14.15
CA VAL A 856 -11.12 -9.42 15.29
C VAL A 856 -10.01 -8.71 16.01
N VAL A 857 -10.06 -7.39 16.03
CA VAL A 857 -9.04 -6.55 16.67
C VAL A 857 -9.42 -6.38 18.14
N PRO A 858 -8.53 -6.72 19.09
CA PRO A 858 -8.80 -6.49 20.51
C PRO A 858 -9.06 -5.01 20.82
N GLU A 859 -10.02 -4.76 21.69
CA GLU A 859 -10.31 -3.47 22.28
C GLU A 859 -9.87 -3.44 23.74
N ILE A 860 -9.70 -2.24 24.29
CA ILE A 860 -9.43 -2.05 25.72
C ILE A 860 -10.77 -1.71 26.40
N ASP A 861 -11.12 -2.49 27.44
CA ASP A 861 -12.29 -2.23 28.29
C ASP A 861 -12.06 -1.07 29.28
N GLU A 862 -13.05 -0.77 30.13
CA GLU A 862 -12.96 0.32 31.10
C GLU A 862 -11.88 0.07 32.16
N GLU A 863 -11.56 -1.19 32.40
CA GLU A 863 -10.53 -1.66 33.33
C GLU A 863 -9.12 -1.73 32.72
N GLY A 864 -8.96 -1.43 31.43
CA GLY A 864 -7.67 -1.47 30.75
C GLY A 864 -7.26 -2.85 30.20
N THR A 865 -8.17 -3.82 30.20
CA THR A 865 -7.93 -5.21 29.76
C THR A 865 -8.26 -5.38 28.27
N PRO A 866 -7.41 -6.09 27.50
CA PRO A 866 -7.74 -6.46 26.13
C PRO A 866 -8.92 -7.44 26.07
N VAL A 867 -9.97 -7.06 25.36
CA VAL A 867 -11.18 -7.85 25.12
C VAL A 867 -11.48 -7.92 23.62
N MET A 868 -12.11 -9.00 23.17
CA MET A 868 -12.47 -9.16 21.74
C MET A 868 -13.77 -8.42 21.38
N ALA A 869 -14.56 -8.03 22.39
CA ALA A 869 -15.76 -7.22 22.23
C ALA A 869 -15.99 -6.41 23.52
N LEU A 870 -16.46 -5.17 23.37
CA LEU A 870 -17.03 -4.42 24.48
C LEU A 870 -18.51 -4.78 24.60
N VAL A 871 -18.94 -5.19 25.78
CA VAL A 871 -20.31 -5.65 26.02
C VAL A 871 -20.95 -4.89 27.17
N GLN A 872 -22.10 -4.29 26.89
CA GLN A 872 -23.00 -3.74 27.89
C GLN A 872 -24.19 -4.67 28.03
N THR A 873 -24.21 -5.44 29.11
CA THR A 873 -25.37 -6.22 29.53
C THR A 873 -26.51 -5.30 29.95
N ARG A 874 -27.77 -5.74 29.77
CA ARG A 874 -28.96 -4.97 30.13
C ARG A 874 -28.95 -3.57 29.50
N SER A 875 -28.68 -3.53 28.19
CA SER A 875 -28.45 -2.28 27.45
C SER A 875 -29.69 -1.40 27.31
N ASP A 876 -30.86 -1.94 27.65
CA ASP A 876 -32.12 -1.22 27.80
C ASP A 876 -32.15 -0.31 29.03
N ILE A 877 -31.24 -0.51 29.99
CA ILE A 877 -31.15 0.29 31.21
C ILE A 877 -30.02 1.33 31.09
N THR A 878 -30.36 2.58 31.38
CA THR A 878 -29.36 3.65 31.50
C THR A 878 -28.65 3.52 32.84
N VAL A 879 -27.39 3.10 32.82
CA VAL A 879 -26.53 3.11 34.01
C VAL A 879 -26.14 4.56 34.32
N PRO A 880 -26.31 5.04 35.58
CA PRO A 880 -25.84 6.36 35.96
C PRO A 880 -24.32 6.52 35.74
N PRO A 881 -23.82 7.73 35.43
CA PRO A 881 -22.38 7.97 35.29
C PRO A 881 -21.60 7.52 36.53
N GLY A 882 -20.62 6.63 36.36
CA GLY A 882 -19.83 6.04 37.45
C GLY A 882 -20.44 4.82 38.14
N GLY A 883 -21.62 4.35 37.69
CA GLY A 883 -22.18 3.06 38.09
C GLY A 883 -21.52 1.90 37.36
N ALA A 884 -21.33 0.77 38.05
CA ALA A 884 -20.79 -0.44 37.43
C ALA A 884 -21.79 -1.03 36.42
N ALA A 885 -21.29 -1.51 35.28
CA ALA A 885 -22.08 -2.32 34.35
C ALA A 885 -22.64 -3.56 35.05
N SER A 886 -23.80 -4.05 34.60
CA SER A 886 -24.43 -5.21 35.24
C SER A 886 -23.59 -6.48 35.01
N ALA A 887 -23.31 -7.25 36.05
CA ALA A 887 -22.55 -8.50 35.89
C ALA A 887 -23.37 -9.63 35.21
N PHE A 888 -24.65 -9.42 34.93
CA PHE A 888 -25.56 -10.41 34.36
C PHE A 888 -26.58 -9.76 33.41
N THR A 889 -27.30 -10.58 32.65
CA THR A 889 -28.49 -10.17 31.88
C THR A 889 -29.62 -11.15 32.11
N TYR A 890 -30.87 -10.70 32.03
CA TYR A 890 -32.01 -11.63 31.96
C TYR A 890 -32.14 -12.22 30.56
N MET A 891 -32.59 -13.48 30.46
CA MET A 891 -32.91 -14.09 29.17
C MET A 891 -34.11 -13.36 28.53
N GLY A 892 -33.91 -12.82 27.33
CA GLY A 892 -34.85 -11.94 26.63
C GLY A 892 -34.53 -10.45 26.77
N GLU A 893 -33.61 -10.06 27.66
CA GLU A 893 -33.12 -8.69 27.83
C GLU A 893 -31.94 -8.42 26.86
N PRO A 894 -31.87 -7.23 26.23
CA PRO A 894 -30.85 -6.94 25.23
C PRO A 894 -29.46 -6.67 25.85
N MET A 895 -28.43 -7.07 25.11
CA MET A 895 -27.02 -6.77 25.37
C MET A 895 -26.43 -6.01 24.19
N GLN A 896 -25.78 -4.88 24.41
CA GLN A 896 -25.07 -4.18 23.35
C GLN A 896 -23.67 -4.73 23.19
N VAL A 897 -23.31 -5.04 21.95
CA VAL A 897 -22.00 -5.57 21.58
C VAL A 897 -21.34 -4.60 20.61
N LYS A 898 -20.09 -4.23 20.90
CA LYS A 898 -19.21 -3.49 19.99
C LYS A 898 -17.99 -4.33 19.68
N VAL A 899 -17.69 -4.48 18.40
CA VAL A 899 -16.57 -5.29 17.89
C VAL A 899 -15.84 -4.54 16.80
N THR A 900 -14.52 -4.59 16.85
CA THR A 900 -13.67 -4.07 15.78
C THR A 900 -13.23 -5.19 14.85
N LEU A 901 -13.44 -5.00 13.55
CA LEU A 901 -12.93 -5.87 12.49
C LEU A 901 -11.88 -5.16 11.64
N ALA A 902 -10.89 -5.92 11.18
CA ALA A 902 -9.93 -5.50 10.17
C ALA A 902 -9.83 -6.54 9.04
N ALA A 903 -9.54 -6.08 7.83
CA ALA A 903 -9.36 -6.89 6.63
C ALA A 903 -7.86 -7.02 6.31
N TYR A 904 -7.40 -8.25 6.04
CA TYR A 904 -5.98 -8.56 5.85
C TYR A 904 -5.71 -9.29 4.53
N ASN A 905 -4.53 -9.08 3.97
CA ASN A 905 -3.99 -9.85 2.85
C ASN A 905 -3.35 -11.16 3.37
N ALA A 906 -2.90 -12.01 2.45
CA ALA A 906 -2.31 -13.31 2.78
C ALA A 906 -0.95 -13.23 3.51
N ALA A 907 -0.34 -12.04 3.58
CA ALA A 907 0.92 -11.77 4.28
C ALA A 907 0.69 -11.02 5.61
N GLU A 908 -0.52 -11.07 6.17
CA GLU A 908 -0.92 -10.40 7.43
C GLU A 908 -0.81 -8.87 7.41
N GLY A 909 -0.68 -8.26 6.23
CA GLY A 909 -0.80 -6.82 6.04
C GLY A 909 -2.27 -6.41 5.94
N ARG A 910 -2.67 -5.36 6.65
CA ARG A 910 -4.04 -4.81 6.56
C ARG A 910 -4.28 -4.23 5.16
N THR A 911 -5.37 -4.62 4.51
CA THR A 911 -5.72 -4.11 3.17
C THR A 911 -6.47 -2.80 3.28
N LEU A 912 -5.78 -1.70 3.00
CA LEU A 912 -6.33 -0.35 3.18
C LEU A 912 -7.47 -0.05 2.20
N ASN A 913 -7.51 -0.74 1.07
CA ASN A 913 -8.51 -0.55 0.01
C ASN A 913 -9.85 -1.27 0.25
N TYR A 914 -10.00 -2.00 1.37
CA TYR A 914 -11.29 -2.59 1.73
C TYR A 914 -12.21 -1.51 2.34
N VAL A 915 -12.78 -0.67 1.47
CA VAL A 915 -13.59 0.52 1.81
C VAL A 915 -14.69 0.74 0.77
N GLY A 916 -15.70 1.56 1.11
CA GLY A 916 -16.80 1.89 0.21
C GLY A 916 -17.45 0.65 -0.41
N ASP A 917 -17.74 0.68 -1.71
CA ASP A 917 -18.40 -0.43 -2.40
C ASP A 917 -17.54 -1.71 -2.52
N PHE A 918 -16.24 -1.63 -2.26
CA PHE A 918 -15.36 -2.80 -2.17
C PHE A 918 -15.50 -3.53 -0.83
N ALA A 919 -16.01 -2.87 0.20
CA ALA A 919 -16.31 -3.50 1.47
C ALA A 919 -17.69 -4.17 1.43
N LYS A 920 -17.74 -5.49 1.23
CA LYS A 920 -19.00 -6.24 1.11
C LYS A 920 -19.65 -6.58 2.45
N LEU A 921 -18.88 -6.51 3.54
CA LEU A 921 -19.37 -6.59 4.92
C LEU A 921 -19.62 -5.18 5.47
N ASP A 922 -20.54 -4.44 4.86
CA ASP A 922 -20.84 -3.06 5.26
C ASP A 922 -22.33 -2.87 5.54
N GLY A 923 -22.65 -2.09 6.56
CA GLY A 923 -24.02 -1.81 6.98
C GLY A 923 -24.80 -0.98 5.98
N GLN A 924 -24.13 -0.20 5.12
CA GLN A 924 -24.79 0.43 3.97
C GLN A 924 -25.18 -0.62 2.92
N THR A 925 -24.39 -1.68 2.75
CA THR A 925 -24.71 -2.81 1.84
C THR A 925 -25.76 -3.75 2.43
N LEU A 926 -25.69 -4.04 3.73
CA LEU A 926 -26.61 -4.95 4.42
C LEU A 926 -27.97 -4.29 4.72
N GLY A 927 -28.00 -2.98 4.92
CA GLY A 927 -29.20 -2.20 5.24
C GLY A 927 -29.80 -2.55 6.61
N ALA A 928 -31.11 -2.35 6.78
CA ALA A 928 -31.83 -2.65 8.02
C ALA A 928 -32.30 -4.12 8.15
N ASP A 929 -31.93 -4.98 7.20
CA ASP A 929 -32.39 -6.37 7.15
C ASP A 929 -31.61 -7.26 8.13
N LEU A 930 -32.21 -7.58 9.27
CA LEU A 930 -31.60 -8.37 10.33
C LEU A 930 -31.26 -9.81 9.91
N VAL A 931 -31.91 -10.36 8.87
CA VAL A 931 -31.58 -11.70 8.37
C VAL A 931 -30.22 -11.67 7.66
N LYS A 932 -29.95 -10.62 6.88
CA LYS A 932 -28.64 -10.41 6.26
C LYS A 932 -27.55 -10.22 7.30
N TRP A 933 -27.80 -9.41 8.32
CA TRP A 933 -26.86 -9.22 9.44
C TRP A 933 -26.58 -10.51 10.20
N THR A 934 -27.61 -11.30 10.51
CA THR A 934 -27.43 -12.59 11.22
C THR A 934 -26.55 -13.53 10.43
N THR A 935 -26.78 -13.62 9.11
CA THR A 935 -25.96 -14.43 8.19
C THR A 935 -24.53 -13.91 8.10
N ALA A 936 -24.36 -12.59 7.96
CA ALA A 936 -23.07 -11.95 7.77
C ALA A 936 -22.19 -11.94 9.04
N LEU A 937 -22.77 -11.98 10.24
CA LEU A 937 -22.01 -12.03 11.50
C LEU A 937 -21.67 -13.47 11.93
N GLY A 938 -22.47 -14.47 11.51
CA GLY A 938 -22.23 -15.87 11.86
C GLY A 938 -22.16 -16.10 13.38
N LEU A 939 -23.17 -15.62 14.10
CA LEU A 939 -23.20 -15.64 15.57
C LEU A 939 -23.38 -17.07 16.11
N GLY A 940 -22.74 -17.35 17.25
CA GLY A 940 -22.88 -18.63 17.94
C GLY A 940 -22.83 -18.49 19.45
N ALA A 941 -23.56 -19.36 20.15
CA ALA A 941 -23.61 -19.38 21.61
C ALA A 941 -23.53 -20.81 22.15
N VAL A 942 -22.79 -20.99 23.24
CA VAL A 942 -22.62 -22.28 23.91
C VAL A 942 -22.45 -22.12 25.42
N SER A 943 -22.99 -23.06 26.18
CA SER A 943 -22.74 -23.17 27.63
C SER A 943 -22.42 -24.63 27.97
N GLY A 944 -21.25 -24.88 28.56
CA GLY A 944 -20.73 -26.24 28.69
C GLY A 944 -20.57 -26.87 27.30
N ALA A 945 -21.24 -28.00 27.05
CA ALA A 945 -21.30 -28.66 25.75
C ALA A 945 -22.65 -28.47 25.03
N THR A 946 -23.53 -27.61 25.56
CA THR A 946 -24.86 -27.37 24.97
C THR A 946 -24.79 -26.21 24.00
N ASN A 947 -25.00 -26.50 22.71
CA ASN A 947 -25.20 -25.48 21.69
C ASN A 947 -26.51 -24.72 21.95
N LEU A 948 -26.42 -23.41 22.06
CA LEU A 948 -27.53 -22.50 22.36
C LEU A 948 -27.68 -21.42 21.29
N SER A 949 -27.06 -21.61 20.12
CA SER A 949 -27.04 -20.61 19.03
C SER A 949 -28.44 -20.27 18.51
N ASP A 950 -29.36 -21.24 18.49
CA ASP A 950 -30.77 -21.04 18.11
C ASP A 950 -31.55 -20.10 19.06
N ARG A 951 -30.93 -19.68 20.17
CA ARG A 951 -31.51 -18.73 21.13
C ARG A 951 -30.86 -17.35 21.08
N LEU A 952 -29.86 -17.15 20.21
CA LEU A 952 -29.15 -15.89 20.09
C LEU A 952 -29.67 -15.12 18.86
N PHE A 953 -30.21 -13.92 19.08
CA PHE A 953 -30.83 -13.12 18.02
C PHE A 953 -30.36 -11.67 18.09
N LEU A 954 -30.35 -11.00 16.93
CA LEU A 954 -30.25 -9.54 16.89
C LEU A 954 -31.59 -8.94 17.34
N ASP A 955 -31.55 -7.94 18.22
CA ASP A 955 -32.76 -7.30 18.74
C ASP A 955 -33.49 -6.50 17.65
N ALA A 956 -34.69 -6.97 17.28
CA ALA A 956 -35.56 -6.39 16.27
C ALA A 956 -36.60 -5.40 16.82
N SER A 957 -36.66 -5.20 18.15
CA SER A 957 -37.81 -4.57 18.80
C SER A 957 -37.93 -3.05 18.62
N GLY A 958 -36.90 -2.39 18.05
CA GLY A 958 -36.86 -0.95 17.73
C GLY A 958 -37.06 0.03 18.91
N THR A 959 -37.38 -0.49 20.09
CA THR A 959 -37.76 0.26 21.30
C THR A 959 -36.59 0.47 22.25
N HIS A 960 -35.59 -0.42 22.20
CA HIS A 960 -34.40 -0.38 23.08
C HIS A 960 -33.09 -0.52 22.29
N SER A 961 -33.14 -0.55 20.96
CA SER A 961 -32.02 -0.94 20.10
C SER A 961 -31.99 -0.13 18.80
N ALA A 962 -30.83 0.44 18.49
CA ALA A 962 -30.53 0.92 17.15
C ALA A 962 -30.24 -0.28 16.23
N ALA A 963 -30.60 -0.17 14.95
CA ALA A 963 -30.25 -1.19 13.95
C ALA A 963 -28.74 -1.49 13.99
N PRO A 964 -28.32 -2.74 13.67
CA PRO A 964 -26.91 -3.05 13.52
C PRO A 964 -26.25 -2.07 12.55
N THR A 965 -25.07 -1.59 12.95
CA THR A 965 -24.31 -0.60 12.18
C THR A 965 -22.84 -0.91 12.25
N ASN A 966 -22.09 -0.41 11.28
CA ASN A 966 -20.65 -0.33 11.35
C ASN A 966 -20.19 1.08 10.95
N THR A 967 -19.04 1.48 11.47
CA THR A 967 -18.53 2.84 11.29
C THR A 967 -17.02 2.84 11.14
N THR A 968 -16.49 3.90 10.52
CA THR A 968 -15.06 4.09 10.26
C THR A 968 -14.27 4.47 11.52
N ASP A 969 -14.95 4.91 12.57
CA ASP A 969 -14.36 5.28 13.85
C ASP A 969 -15.11 4.63 15.03
N LYS A 970 -14.45 4.52 16.18
CA LYS A 970 -14.99 3.85 17.37
C LYS A 970 -16.23 4.56 17.96
N ASN A 971 -16.43 5.82 17.62
CA ASN A 971 -17.45 6.70 18.21
C ASN A 971 -18.71 6.85 17.34
N GLY A 972 -18.73 6.25 16.13
CA GLY A 972 -19.93 6.06 15.34
C GLY A 972 -20.32 7.20 14.40
N SER A 973 -19.37 8.05 13.99
CA SER A 973 -19.69 9.30 13.23
C SER A 973 -20.02 9.06 11.76
N THR A 974 -19.30 8.13 11.13
CA THR A 974 -19.34 7.90 9.68
C THR A 974 -19.53 6.41 9.43
N PRO A 975 -20.64 5.98 8.77
CA PRO A 975 -20.84 4.58 8.44
C PRO A 975 -19.81 4.13 7.41
N GLY A 976 -19.28 2.92 7.55
CA GLY A 976 -18.32 2.41 6.59
C GLY A 976 -17.13 1.66 7.15
N TRP A 977 -16.23 1.31 6.24
CA TRP A 977 -14.85 0.91 6.51
C TRP A 977 -13.89 2.03 6.14
N SER A 978 -12.81 2.17 6.90
CA SER A 978 -11.69 3.06 6.58
C SER A 978 -10.37 2.36 6.89
N ASP A 979 -9.38 2.50 6.01
CA ASP A 979 -8.08 1.86 6.14
C ASP A 979 -8.19 0.35 6.39
N GLY A 980 -9.18 -0.33 5.78
CA GLY A 980 -9.42 -1.75 6.00
C GLY A 980 -9.86 -2.11 7.42
N LYS A 981 -10.39 -1.17 8.20
CA LYS A 981 -10.88 -1.36 9.57
C LYS A 981 -12.30 -0.79 9.74
N SER A 982 -13.11 -1.42 10.59
CA SER A 982 -14.49 -1.02 10.85
C SER A 982 -14.96 -1.41 12.25
N TYR A 983 -15.80 -0.58 12.85
CA TYR A 983 -16.32 -0.73 14.21
C TYR A 983 -17.82 -1.07 14.16
N PHE A 984 -18.14 -2.32 14.46
CA PHE A 984 -19.49 -2.87 14.44
C PHE A 984 -20.18 -2.68 15.78
N ARG A 985 -21.46 -2.30 15.74
CA ARG A 985 -22.34 -2.17 16.90
C ARG A 985 -23.67 -2.83 16.62
N PHE A 986 -24.08 -3.73 17.50
CA PHE A 986 -25.37 -4.41 17.41
C PHE A 986 -25.85 -4.83 18.80
N ASN A 987 -27.16 -5.02 18.96
CA ASN A 987 -27.74 -5.51 20.21
C ASN A 987 -28.16 -6.98 20.03
N LEU A 988 -27.77 -7.82 20.98
CA LEU A 988 -28.07 -9.25 21.03
C LEU A 988 -29.07 -9.56 22.14
N ILE A 989 -30.00 -10.46 21.86
CA ILE A 989 -30.88 -11.06 22.86
C ILE A 989 -30.53 -12.54 22.95
N PHE A 990 -30.35 -13.03 24.18
CA PHE A 990 -30.36 -14.45 24.48
C PHE A 990 -31.76 -14.84 24.96
N ALA A 991 -32.57 -15.42 24.08
CA ALA A 991 -33.98 -15.70 24.32
C ALA A 991 -34.21 -16.76 25.40
N ARG A 992 -35.39 -16.73 26.05
CA ARG A 992 -35.85 -17.81 26.93
C ARG A 992 -36.11 -19.09 26.12
N LYS A 993 -36.05 -20.25 26.77
CA LYS A 993 -36.38 -21.52 26.13
C LYS A 993 -37.89 -21.58 25.90
N GLU A 994 -38.28 -21.63 24.63
CA GLU A 994 -39.67 -21.75 24.21
C GLU A 994 -39.83 -22.97 23.29
N ALA A 995 -40.89 -23.76 23.53
CA ALA A 995 -41.29 -24.84 22.65
C ALA A 995 -42.81 -24.85 22.53
N ALA A 996 -43.33 -24.80 21.29
CA ALA A 996 -44.76 -24.77 20.99
C ALA A 996 -45.55 -23.68 21.75
N GLY A 997 -44.99 -22.48 21.89
CA GLY A 997 -45.62 -21.36 22.61
C GLY A 997 -45.50 -21.42 24.14
N ILE A 998 -44.81 -22.43 24.68
CA ILE A 998 -44.65 -22.60 26.13
C ILE A 998 -43.22 -22.26 26.52
N VAL A 999 -43.07 -21.23 27.36
CA VAL A 999 -41.78 -20.84 27.93
C VAL A 999 -41.50 -21.67 29.19
N THR A 1000 -40.31 -22.25 29.28
CA THR A 1000 -39.89 -23.08 30.43
C THR A 1000 -38.64 -22.49 31.09
N PRO A 1001 -38.58 -22.40 32.44
CA PRO A 1001 -37.40 -21.92 33.14
C PRO A 1001 -36.20 -22.86 32.93
N ASP A 1002 -35.06 -22.26 32.64
CA ASP A 1002 -33.80 -22.97 32.45
C ASP A 1002 -32.59 -22.10 32.80
N GLY A 1003 -31.40 -22.70 32.82
CA GLY A 1003 -30.20 -22.07 33.38
C GLY A 1003 -30.11 -22.18 34.91
N PRO A 1004 -29.34 -21.30 35.59
CA PRO A 1004 -28.64 -20.14 35.03
C PRO A 1004 -27.50 -20.54 34.11
N TYR A 1005 -27.09 -19.64 33.21
CA TYR A 1005 -25.93 -19.80 32.35
C TYR A 1005 -24.83 -18.81 32.77
N PRO A 1006 -24.07 -19.08 33.85
CA PRO A 1006 -23.09 -18.15 34.39
C PRO A 1006 -21.84 -17.96 33.51
N ALA A 1007 -21.67 -18.82 32.51
CA ALA A 1007 -20.54 -18.80 31.57
C ALA A 1007 -21.01 -19.02 30.13
N LEU A 1008 -22.05 -18.29 29.71
CA LEU A 1008 -22.53 -18.32 28.33
C LEU A 1008 -21.45 -17.71 27.43
N LYS A 1009 -20.82 -18.53 26.59
CA LYS A 1009 -19.81 -18.07 25.64
C LYS A 1009 -20.51 -17.64 24.36
N VAL A 1010 -20.18 -16.45 23.88
CA VAL A 1010 -20.72 -15.90 22.63
C VAL A 1010 -19.55 -15.63 21.68
N GLY A 1011 -19.73 -16.01 20.42
CA GLY A 1011 -18.76 -15.78 19.37
C GLY A 1011 -19.40 -15.39 18.04
N MET A 1012 -18.55 -15.04 17.09
CA MET A 1012 -18.96 -14.68 15.74
C MET A 1012 -18.00 -15.26 14.69
N LYS A 1013 -18.49 -15.45 13.47
CA LYS A 1013 -17.69 -15.76 12.29
C LYS A 1013 -18.21 -14.91 11.12
N PRO A 1014 -17.70 -13.67 10.99
CA PRO A 1014 -18.12 -12.79 9.92
C PRO A 1014 -17.90 -13.41 8.56
N LEU A 1015 -18.83 -13.16 7.64
CA LEU A 1015 -18.81 -13.62 6.26
C LEU A 1015 -19.35 -12.51 5.37
N ASP A 1016 -18.53 -12.06 4.43
CA ASP A 1016 -18.97 -11.11 3.41
C ASP A 1016 -19.55 -11.83 2.18
N ALA A 1017 -20.10 -11.05 1.23
CA ALA A 1017 -20.67 -11.60 0.00
C ALA A 1017 -19.63 -12.20 -0.97
N ASP A 1018 -18.34 -11.89 -0.80
CA ASP A 1018 -17.22 -12.44 -1.59
C ASP A 1018 -16.59 -13.69 -0.95
N GLY A 1019 -17.18 -14.17 0.15
CA GLY A 1019 -16.75 -15.35 0.89
C GLY A 1019 -15.58 -15.11 1.85
N VAL A 1020 -15.20 -13.86 2.10
CA VAL A 1020 -14.16 -13.47 3.05
C VAL A 1020 -14.67 -13.72 4.46
N THR A 1021 -13.89 -14.43 5.27
CA THR A 1021 -14.24 -14.80 6.64
C THR A 1021 -12.99 -14.83 7.53
N LEU A 1022 -13.15 -15.20 8.80
CA LEU A 1022 -12.02 -15.43 9.71
C LEU A 1022 -11.23 -16.68 9.29
N PRO A 1023 -9.91 -16.71 9.50
CA PRO A 1023 -9.11 -17.89 9.23
C PRO A 1023 -9.67 -19.13 9.94
N PRO A 1024 -9.74 -20.29 9.26
CA PRO A 1024 -10.12 -21.54 9.89
C PRO A 1024 -9.09 -21.93 10.95
N ARG A 1025 -9.47 -22.83 11.86
CA ARG A 1025 -8.55 -23.32 12.90
C ARG A 1025 -7.28 -23.97 12.31
N LEU A 1026 -7.35 -24.54 11.10
CA LEU A 1026 -6.19 -25.13 10.43
C LEU A 1026 -5.22 -24.10 9.81
N SER A 1027 -5.54 -22.80 9.90
CA SER A 1027 -4.71 -21.74 9.33
C SER A 1027 -3.37 -21.61 10.05
N THR A 1028 -2.35 -21.17 9.33
CA THR A 1028 -1.08 -20.71 9.91
C THR A 1028 -1.21 -19.37 10.62
N ASP A 1029 -2.27 -18.61 10.33
CA ASP A 1029 -2.65 -17.41 11.09
C ASP A 1029 -3.34 -17.82 12.40
N THR A 1030 -2.57 -17.78 13.48
CA THR A 1030 -3.03 -18.07 14.85
C THR A 1030 -3.54 -16.83 15.57
N ALA A 1031 -3.35 -15.62 15.01
CA ALA A 1031 -3.78 -14.38 15.64
C ALA A 1031 -5.28 -14.14 15.43
N HIS A 1032 -5.79 -14.38 14.21
CA HIS A 1032 -7.15 -14.02 13.82
C HIS A 1032 -8.11 -15.21 13.69
N CYS A 1033 -7.65 -16.43 13.96
CA CYS A 1033 -8.42 -17.66 13.76
C CYS A 1033 -9.72 -17.76 14.58
N VAL A 1034 -10.65 -18.59 14.10
CA VAL A 1034 -11.74 -19.15 14.92
C VAL A 1034 -11.21 -20.07 16.03
N ASN A 1035 -11.69 -19.89 17.26
CA ASN A 1035 -11.13 -20.54 18.46
C ASN A 1035 -12.15 -21.24 19.37
N LEU A 1036 -13.44 -21.14 19.06
CA LEU A 1036 -14.55 -21.74 19.81
C LEU A 1036 -15.40 -22.60 18.88
N ASP A 1037 -15.57 -23.88 19.23
CA ASP A 1037 -16.56 -24.75 18.62
C ASP A 1037 -17.84 -24.72 19.45
N VAL A 1038 -18.94 -24.18 18.89
CA VAL A 1038 -20.22 -24.11 19.61
C VAL A 1038 -20.95 -25.45 19.65
N GLY A 1039 -20.55 -26.43 18.83
CA GLY A 1039 -21.11 -27.78 18.86
C GLY A 1039 -20.63 -28.60 20.05
N SER A 1040 -19.34 -28.50 20.41
CA SER A 1040 -18.76 -29.22 21.55
C SER A 1040 -18.52 -28.35 22.79
N GLY A 1041 -18.48 -27.03 22.64
CA GLY A 1041 -18.08 -26.08 23.69
C GLY A 1041 -16.58 -25.96 23.93
N SER A 1042 -15.79 -26.67 23.12
CA SER A 1042 -14.34 -26.70 23.21
C SER A 1042 -13.73 -25.38 22.76
N GLU A 1043 -12.76 -24.88 23.54
CA GLU A 1043 -11.95 -23.71 23.20
C GLU A 1043 -10.52 -24.14 22.91
N ASN A 1044 -9.90 -23.51 21.92
CA ASN A 1044 -8.48 -23.64 21.66
C ASN A 1044 -7.90 -22.27 21.37
N SER A 1045 -7.31 -21.67 22.40
CA SER A 1045 -6.69 -20.36 22.32
C SER A 1045 -5.55 -20.26 21.31
N ASN A 1046 -4.96 -21.40 20.94
CA ASN A 1046 -3.75 -21.46 20.11
C ASN A 1046 -4.04 -21.83 18.66
N CYS A 1047 -5.32 -21.98 18.27
CA CYS A 1047 -5.69 -22.35 16.91
C CYS A 1047 -5.06 -23.67 16.43
N ASN A 1048 -4.77 -24.63 17.32
CA ASN A 1048 -4.18 -25.89 16.87
C ASN A 1048 -5.22 -26.76 16.11
N PRO A 1049 -4.84 -27.41 14.99
CA PRO A 1049 -5.66 -28.42 14.32
C PRO A 1049 -6.21 -29.50 15.27
N GLY A 1050 -7.52 -29.77 15.17
CA GLY A 1050 -8.23 -30.80 15.97
C GLY A 1050 -9.25 -31.57 15.12
N ALA A 1051 -10.09 -32.38 15.76
CA ALA A 1051 -11.14 -33.17 15.07
C ALA A 1051 -12.10 -32.28 14.24
N THR A 1052 -12.84 -32.89 13.32
CA THR A 1052 -13.75 -32.18 12.38
C THR A 1052 -14.81 -31.37 13.13
N GLU A 1053 -14.63 -30.05 13.18
CA GLU A 1053 -15.55 -29.11 13.84
C GLU A 1053 -16.53 -28.54 12.80
N THR A 1054 -17.83 -28.59 13.10
CA THR A 1054 -18.89 -28.20 12.17
C THR A 1054 -19.43 -26.79 12.40
N MET A 1055 -19.13 -26.16 13.55
CA MET A 1055 -19.68 -24.85 13.95
C MET A 1055 -18.63 -23.98 14.68
N LEU A 1056 -17.61 -23.55 13.95
CA LEU A 1056 -16.51 -22.73 14.48
C LEU A 1056 -16.80 -21.23 14.44
N VAL A 1057 -16.52 -20.55 15.54
CA VAL A 1057 -16.57 -19.09 15.68
C VAL A 1057 -15.36 -18.56 16.45
N ARG A 1058 -15.12 -17.25 16.37
CA ARG A 1058 -14.22 -16.54 17.29
C ARG A 1058 -14.99 -16.15 18.53
N LYS A 1059 -14.56 -16.62 19.70
CA LYS A 1059 -15.09 -16.18 21.00
C LYS A 1059 -14.88 -14.68 21.17
N LEU A 1060 -15.97 -13.99 21.44
CA LEU A 1060 -15.98 -12.55 21.69
C LEU A 1060 -15.98 -12.25 23.20
N PHE A 1061 -16.91 -12.87 23.93
CA PHE A 1061 -17.10 -12.60 25.36
C PHE A 1061 -17.78 -13.78 26.08
N THR A 1062 -17.93 -13.63 27.38
CA THR A 1062 -18.72 -14.53 28.24
C THR A 1062 -19.70 -13.69 29.04
N ALA A 1063 -20.93 -14.19 29.23
CA ALA A 1063 -21.98 -13.51 29.98
C ALA A 1063 -22.67 -14.44 30.99
N ASP A 1064 -23.21 -13.87 32.06
CA ASP A 1064 -24.13 -14.55 32.98
C ASP A 1064 -25.58 -14.27 32.55
N ALA A 1065 -26.24 -15.27 31.95
CA ALA A 1065 -27.62 -15.17 31.51
C ALA A 1065 -28.58 -15.90 32.48
N ARG A 1066 -29.58 -15.18 32.98
CA ARG A 1066 -30.50 -15.67 34.02
C ARG A 1066 -31.95 -15.66 33.56
N PHE A 1067 -32.69 -16.72 33.81
CA PHE A 1067 -34.14 -16.71 33.60
C PHE A 1067 -34.78 -15.94 34.77
N GLY A 1068 -35.17 -14.70 34.53
CA GLY A 1068 -35.68 -13.78 35.56
C GLY A 1068 -37.19 -13.75 35.71
N ARG A 1069 -37.67 -13.23 36.84
CA ARG A 1069 -39.03 -12.74 37.03
C ARG A 1069 -39.06 -11.67 38.12
N LEU A 1070 -40.02 -10.75 38.06
CA LEU A 1070 -40.41 -9.97 39.25
C LEU A 1070 -41.53 -10.69 39.99
N ARG A 1071 -41.50 -10.66 41.32
CA ARG A 1071 -42.54 -11.23 42.18
C ARG A 1071 -43.06 -10.13 43.09
N LEU A 1072 -44.38 -9.97 43.13
CA LEU A 1072 -45.04 -9.16 44.15
C LEU A 1072 -45.52 -10.08 45.29
N THR A 1073 -45.46 -9.59 46.53
CA THR A 1073 -45.99 -10.30 47.69
C THR A 1073 -47.21 -9.57 48.24
N ASN A 1074 -48.24 -10.32 48.65
CA ASN A 1074 -49.44 -9.74 49.26
C ASN A 1074 -49.08 -8.88 50.47
N ALA A 1075 -49.77 -7.76 50.61
CA ALA A 1075 -49.56 -6.83 51.70
C ALA A 1075 -50.89 -6.55 52.43
N TYR A 1076 -50.82 -6.38 53.74
CA TYR A 1076 -51.97 -6.16 54.62
C TYR A 1076 -51.65 -5.05 55.61
N GLY A 1077 -52.56 -4.07 55.80
CA GLY A 1077 -52.31 -2.94 56.70
C GLY A 1077 -53.55 -2.16 57.13
N SER A 1078 -53.34 -1.23 58.06
CA SER A 1078 -54.39 -0.41 58.68
C SER A 1078 -54.65 0.90 57.91
N VAL A 1079 -54.08 2.04 58.34
CA VAL A 1079 -54.40 3.41 57.85
C VAL A 1079 -53.18 4.18 57.28
N SER A 1080 -52.01 3.56 57.17
CA SER A 1080 -50.79 4.16 56.58
C SER A 1080 -50.48 3.53 55.21
N PRO A 1081 -49.84 4.25 54.27
CA PRO A 1081 -49.49 3.70 52.96
C PRO A 1081 -48.85 2.32 53.06
N LEU A 1082 -49.45 1.34 52.37
CA LEU A 1082 -49.04 -0.05 52.43
C LEU A 1082 -47.91 -0.30 51.43
N LYS A 1083 -46.82 -0.88 51.90
CA LYS A 1083 -45.69 -1.26 51.06
C LYS A 1083 -45.94 -2.66 50.51
N VAL A 1084 -46.11 -2.78 49.20
CA VAL A 1084 -46.20 -4.05 48.49
C VAL A 1084 -44.78 -4.45 48.07
N PRO A 1085 -44.19 -5.51 48.66
CA PRO A 1085 -42.82 -5.90 48.33
C PRO A 1085 -42.72 -6.44 46.92
N VAL A 1086 -41.69 -6.01 46.20
CA VAL A 1086 -41.26 -6.48 44.88
C VAL A 1086 -39.90 -7.14 45.03
N GLU A 1087 -39.76 -8.37 44.53
CA GLU A 1087 -38.49 -9.09 44.48
C GLU A 1087 -38.15 -9.45 43.02
N ALA A 1088 -36.95 -9.11 42.57
CA ALA A 1088 -36.35 -9.74 41.40
C ALA A 1088 -35.86 -11.14 41.77
N GLN A 1089 -36.31 -12.13 41.04
CA GLN A 1089 -35.93 -13.53 41.24
C GLN A 1089 -35.39 -14.13 39.94
N TYR A 1090 -34.54 -15.14 40.05
CA TYR A 1090 -34.12 -15.95 38.92
C TYR A 1090 -34.21 -17.44 39.23
N TRP A 1091 -34.29 -18.26 38.18
CA TRP A 1091 -34.28 -19.71 38.29
C TRP A 1091 -32.85 -20.22 38.51
N SER A 1092 -32.62 -20.91 39.63
CA SER A 1092 -31.31 -21.50 39.97
C SER A 1092 -31.03 -22.86 39.29
N GLY A 1093 -31.96 -23.33 38.45
CA GLY A 1093 -31.98 -24.71 37.93
C GLY A 1093 -32.91 -25.64 38.72
N ARG A 1094 -33.27 -25.27 39.96
CA ARG A 1094 -34.14 -26.08 40.85
C ARG A 1094 -35.24 -25.28 41.53
N SER A 1095 -34.97 -24.03 41.88
CA SER A 1095 -35.93 -23.16 42.56
C SER A 1095 -35.72 -21.70 42.20
N TRP A 1096 -36.74 -20.88 42.48
CA TRP A 1096 -36.63 -19.43 42.39
C TRP A 1096 -35.84 -18.88 43.57
N VAL A 1097 -34.82 -18.09 43.29
CA VAL A 1097 -33.97 -17.44 44.27
C VAL A 1097 -33.93 -15.94 44.02
N LEU A 1098 -33.71 -15.15 45.08
CA LEU A 1098 -33.57 -13.70 44.97
C LEU A 1098 -32.36 -13.34 44.10
N ASN A 1099 -32.54 -12.43 43.14
CA ASN A 1099 -31.46 -11.86 42.36
C ASN A 1099 -30.86 -10.64 43.08
N ALA A 1100 -30.05 -10.88 44.11
CA ALA A 1100 -29.42 -9.79 44.85
C ALA A 1100 -28.49 -8.92 43.99
N ASN A 1101 -28.04 -9.41 42.83
CA ASN A 1101 -27.20 -8.63 41.92
C ASN A 1101 -28.00 -7.58 41.13
N ASP A 1102 -29.34 -7.60 41.18
CA ASP A 1102 -30.18 -6.63 40.48
C ASP A 1102 -30.43 -5.38 41.32
N ALA A 1103 -29.56 -4.38 41.12
CA ALA A 1103 -29.68 -3.06 41.70
C ALA A 1103 -30.04 -1.97 40.67
N LEU A 1104 -30.38 -2.35 39.43
CA LEU A 1104 -30.54 -1.43 38.30
C LEU A 1104 -31.96 -1.39 37.74
N THR A 1105 -32.78 -2.42 38.00
CA THR A 1105 -34.18 -2.43 37.54
C THR A 1105 -34.98 -1.31 38.22
N SER A 1106 -35.39 -0.31 37.43
CA SER A 1106 -36.24 0.79 37.90
C SER A 1106 -37.71 0.41 37.83
N LEU A 1107 -38.41 0.45 38.97
CA LEU A 1107 -39.86 0.22 38.98
C LEU A 1107 -40.62 1.34 38.26
N GLY A 1108 -40.05 2.55 38.22
CA GLY A 1108 -40.65 3.70 37.54
C GLY A 1108 -40.77 3.56 36.02
N ALA A 1109 -40.11 2.56 35.43
CA ALA A 1109 -40.25 2.21 34.02
C ALA A 1109 -41.47 1.30 33.75
N PHE A 1110 -42.14 0.81 34.79
CA PHE A 1110 -43.24 -0.14 34.69
C PHE A 1110 -44.60 0.53 34.93
N SER A 1111 -45.64 -0.01 34.29
CA SER A 1111 -47.01 0.43 34.53
C SER A 1111 -47.64 -0.38 35.65
N ALA A 1112 -48.41 0.25 36.53
CA ALA A 1112 -49.24 -0.47 37.49
C ALA A 1112 -50.71 -0.42 37.04
N SER A 1113 -51.49 -1.41 37.43
CA SER A 1113 -52.94 -1.40 37.26
C SER A 1113 -53.64 -2.16 38.38
N TYR A 1114 -54.92 -1.87 38.57
CA TYR A 1114 -55.81 -2.62 39.44
C TYR A 1114 -56.88 -3.33 38.61
N PRO A 1115 -56.61 -4.53 38.07
CA PRO A 1115 -57.60 -5.28 37.30
C PRO A 1115 -58.85 -5.65 38.09
N SER A 1116 -58.78 -5.73 39.43
CA SER A 1116 -59.95 -5.91 40.29
C SER A 1116 -59.77 -5.28 41.67
N CYS A 1117 -60.84 -4.67 42.17
CA CYS A 1117 -60.93 -4.04 43.48
C CYS A 1117 -62.29 -4.31 44.13
N ASN A 1118 -62.28 -4.60 45.42
CA ASN A 1118 -63.46 -4.69 46.28
C ASN A 1118 -63.29 -3.70 47.44
N VAL A 1119 -63.89 -2.53 47.31
CA VAL A 1119 -63.68 -1.35 48.17
C VAL A 1119 -65.01 -0.79 48.66
N SER A 1120 -65.04 -0.26 49.89
CA SER A 1120 -66.22 0.42 50.43
C SER A 1120 -66.02 1.95 50.37
N GLY A 1121 -66.36 2.59 49.26
CA GLY A 1121 -66.26 4.04 49.08
C GLY A 1121 -65.40 4.45 47.88
N ALA A 1122 -64.60 5.51 48.02
CA ALA A 1122 -63.82 6.09 46.93
C ALA A 1122 -62.82 5.08 46.31
N ALA A 1123 -62.69 5.14 44.99
CA ALA A 1123 -61.81 4.26 44.21
C ALA A 1123 -60.34 4.45 44.59
N TRP A 1124 -59.58 3.35 44.59
CA TRP A 1124 -58.13 3.39 44.81
C TRP A 1124 -57.44 4.01 43.60
N THR A 1125 -56.49 4.93 43.85
CA THR A 1125 -55.65 5.48 42.79
C THR A 1125 -54.53 4.48 42.47
N VAL A 1126 -54.35 4.18 41.19
CA VAL A 1126 -53.26 3.34 40.71
C VAL A 1126 -51.92 3.99 41.13
N PRO A 1127 -51.04 3.27 41.84
CA PRO A 1127 -49.77 3.83 42.27
C PRO A 1127 -48.90 4.09 41.03
N THR A 1128 -48.11 5.16 41.05
CA THR A 1128 -46.98 5.28 40.15
C THR A 1128 -45.81 4.57 40.83
N PRO A 1129 -45.38 3.38 40.36
CA PRO A 1129 -44.23 2.73 40.95
C PRO A 1129 -43.02 3.67 40.85
N THR A 1130 -42.24 3.77 41.91
CA THR A 1130 -41.05 4.63 41.94
C THR A 1130 -39.94 3.88 42.66
N GLY A 1131 -38.70 4.31 42.44
CA GLY A 1131 -37.52 3.66 43.00
C GLY A 1131 -36.91 2.60 42.08
N THR A 1132 -35.70 2.19 42.45
CA THR A 1132 -34.91 1.14 41.80
C THR A 1132 -34.78 -0.01 42.79
N LEU A 1133 -34.66 -1.24 42.30
CA LEU A 1133 -34.32 -2.37 43.16
C LEU A 1133 -33.00 -2.11 43.89
N ASP A 1134 -32.94 -2.54 45.15
CA ASP A 1134 -31.76 -2.57 46.00
C ASP A 1134 -31.61 -4.00 46.53
N ASP A 1135 -30.48 -4.64 46.25
CA ASP A 1135 -30.28 -6.09 46.42
C ASP A 1135 -31.45 -6.95 45.91
N GLY A 1136 -31.98 -6.58 44.73
CA GLY A 1136 -33.11 -7.27 44.09
C GLY A 1136 -34.47 -7.02 44.76
N LYS A 1137 -34.59 -6.04 45.66
CA LYS A 1137 -35.82 -5.73 46.39
C LYS A 1137 -36.24 -4.28 46.25
N ALA A 1138 -37.54 -4.02 46.21
CA ALA A 1138 -38.11 -2.69 46.38
C ALA A 1138 -39.54 -2.81 46.90
N ASP A 1139 -40.16 -1.68 47.24
CA ASP A 1139 -41.56 -1.63 47.67
C ASP A 1139 -42.35 -0.69 46.76
N ILE A 1140 -43.55 -1.11 46.36
CA ILE A 1140 -44.53 -0.21 45.75
C ILE A 1140 -45.44 0.30 46.87
N ALA A 1141 -45.40 1.61 47.11
CA ALA A 1141 -46.30 2.24 48.07
C ALA A 1141 -47.71 2.36 47.48
N VAL A 1142 -48.69 1.80 48.18
CA VAL A 1142 -50.10 1.85 47.85
C VAL A 1142 -50.83 2.67 48.91
N ALA A 1143 -51.43 3.78 48.51
CA ALA A 1143 -52.20 4.65 49.37
C ALA A 1143 -53.69 4.57 48.99
N PRO A 1144 -54.53 3.92 49.80
CA PRO A 1144 -55.93 3.76 49.47
C PRO A 1144 -56.82 4.86 50.06
N ALA A 1145 -57.89 5.19 49.33
CA ALA A 1145 -58.88 6.19 49.75
C ALA A 1145 -59.95 5.62 50.71
N SER A 1146 -60.09 4.30 50.78
CA SER A 1146 -61.06 3.59 51.63
C SER A 1146 -60.59 2.16 51.97
N PRO A 1147 -61.04 1.56 53.09
CA PRO A 1147 -60.84 0.14 53.38
C PRO A 1147 -61.31 -0.75 52.24
N GLY A 1148 -60.57 -1.83 51.97
CA GLY A 1148 -60.86 -2.71 50.84
C GLY A 1148 -59.67 -3.54 50.40
N THR A 1149 -59.87 -4.29 49.33
CA THR A 1149 -58.90 -5.19 48.73
C THR A 1149 -58.78 -4.92 47.24
N CYS A 1150 -57.57 -4.74 46.74
CA CYS A 1150 -57.29 -4.65 45.31
C CYS A 1150 -56.19 -5.64 44.90
N ILE A 1151 -56.26 -6.14 43.66
CA ILE A 1151 -55.16 -6.88 43.03
C ILE A 1151 -54.30 -5.88 42.28
N LEU A 1152 -53.10 -5.60 42.78
CA LEU A 1152 -52.09 -4.80 42.09
C LEU A 1152 -51.40 -5.69 41.04
N THR A 1153 -51.40 -5.28 39.78
CA THR A 1153 -50.63 -5.92 38.71
C THR A 1153 -49.61 -4.94 38.14
N LEU A 1154 -48.36 -5.39 38.00
CA LEU A 1154 -47.26 -4.61 37.45
C LEU A 1154 -46.97 -5.07 36.02
N GLY A 1155 -47.17 -4.20 35.03
CA GLY A 1155 -46.82 -4.40 33.63
C GLY A 1155 -45.30 -4.35 33.43
N VAL A 1156 -44.69 -5.53 33.22
CA VAL A 1156 -43.24 -5.70 33.11
C VAL A 1156 -42.85 -6.24 31.73
N PRO A 1157 -41.59 -6.03 31.30
CA PRO A 1157 -41.04 -6.66 30.09
C PRO A 1157 -41.21 -8.17 30.11
N THR A 1158 -41.30 -8.79 28.93
CA THR A 1158 -41.54 -10.23 28.79
C THR A 1158 -40.50 -11.08 29.51
N TRP A 1159 -39.24 -10.62 29.59
CA TRP A 1159 -38.15 -11.27 30.32
C TRP A 1159 -38.21 -11.15 31.85
N LEU A 1160 -39.18 -10.42 32.40
CA LEU A 1160 -39.46 -10.33 33.84
C LEU A 1160 -40.84 -10.88 34.24
N ARG A 1161 -41.58 -11.45 33.27
CA ARG A 1161 -42.87 -12.10 33.52
C ARG A 1161 -42.69 -13.49 34.13
N GLY A 1162 -43.71 -13.91 34.88
CA GLY A 1162 -43.74 -15.15 35.64
C GLY A 1162 -45.00 -15.96 35.36
N ASN A 1163 -45.06 -17.17 35.90
CA ASN A 1163 -46.28 -17.98 35.94
C ASN A 1163 -46.95 -17.76 37.30
N TRP A 1164 -48.17 -17.19 37.31
CA TRP A 1164 -48.93 -16.87 38.52
C TRP A 1164 -50.23 -17.68 38.65
N GLY A 1165 -50.37 -18.76 37.89
CA GLY A 1165 -51.51 -19.69 37.93
C GLY A 1165 -52.64 -19.38 36.94
N ASP A 1166 -52.51 -18.31 36.15
CA ASP A 1166 -53.44 -17.84 35.12
C ASP A 1166 -52.98 -18.16 33.69
N ASP A 1167 -51.72 -18.56 33.50
CA ASP A 1167 -51.17 -19.04 32.23
C ASP A 1167 -50.19 -20.21 32.41
N ALA A 1168 -50.00 -21.01 31.36
CA ALA A 1168 -49.07 -22.15 31.38
C ALA A 1168 -47.62 -21.75 31.03
N GLY A 1169 -47.36 -20.50 30.61
CA GLY A 1169 -46.20 -20.13 29.80
C GLY A 1169 -45.32 -18.99 30.32
N TYR A 1170 -45.38 -18.61 31.59
CA TYR A 1170 -44.54 -17.51 32.15
C TYR A 1170 -44.71 -16.17 31.40
N GLY A 1171 -45.89 -15.93 30.84
CA GLY A 1171 -46.26 -14.75 30.07
C GLY A 1171 -47.06 -13.72 30.85
N SER A 1172 -47.41 -14.03 32.11
CA SER A 1172 -48.21 -13.17 32.99
C SER A 1172 -47.39 -12.12 33.75
N ASN A 1173 -47.94 -10.92 33.80
CA ASN A 1173 -47.45 -9.83 34.66
C ASN A 1173 -47.61 -10.21 36.14
N PRO A 1174 -46.64 -9.88 37.02
CA PRO A 1174 -46.75 -10.19 38.43
C PRO A 1174 -47.84 -9.39 39.11
N SER A 1175 -48.57 -10.07 40.01
CA SER A 1175 -49.67 -9.49 40.75
C SER A 1175 -49.62 -9.85 42.24
N ALA A 1176 -50.17 -8.97 43.08
CA ALA A 1176 -50.35 -9.22 44.50
C ALA A 1176 -51.62 -8.57 45.02
N LYS A 1177 -52.16 -9.17 46.08
CA LYS A 1177 -53.31 -8.66 46.81
C LYS A 1177 -52.85 -7.63 47.85
N ALA A 1178 -53.35 -6.40 47.73
CA ALA A 1178 -53.21 -5.35 48.72
C ALA A 1178 -54.53 -5.19 49.49
N THR A 1179 -54.53 -5.43 50.79
CA THR A 1179 -55.73 -5.28 51.64
C THR A 1179 -55.51 -4.26 52.74
N PHE A 1180 -56.45 -3.32 52.84
CA PHE A 1180 -56.41 -2.17 53.75
C PHE A 1180 -57.61 -2.15 54.69
N GLY A 1181 -57.41 -1.66 55.92
CA GLY A 1181 -58.44 -1.61 56.96
C GLY A 1181 -58.55 -2.88 57.80
N ILE A 1182 -57.54 -3.76 57.77
CA ILE A 1182 -57.41 -4.87 58.72
C ILE A 1182 -56.59 -4.37 59.92
N PHE A 1183 -57.22 -4.29 61.09
CA PHE A 1183 -56.49 -4.14 62.36
C PHE A 1183 -55.80 -5.47 62.67
N SER A 1184 -54.48 -5.44 62.92
CA SER A 1184 -53.74 -6.64 63.32
C SER A 1184 -54.36 -7.23 64.60
N PRO A 1185 -54.67 -8.54 64.66
CA PRO A 1185 -55.17 -9.15 65.90
C PRO A 1185 -54.04 -9.19 66.94
N GLU A 1186 -54.40 -8.93 68.19
CA GLU A 1186 -53.55 -8.89 69.37
C GLU A 1186 -52.47 -9.98 69.45
N ARG A 1187 -51.32 -9.62 70.04
CA ARG A 1187 -50.23 -10.53 70.45
C ARG A 1187 -50.63 -11.49 71.58
N ARG A 1188 -51.66 -12.31 71.42
CA ARG A 1188 -51.93 -13.42 72.34
C ARG A 1188 -52.12 -14.72 71.57
N ARG A 1189 -51.20 -15.67 71.86
CA ARG A 1189 -51.33 -17.09 71.53
C ARG A 1189 -52.70 -17.59 71.99
N THR A 1190 -53.54 -17.98 71.04
CA THR A 1190 -54.54 -19.02 71.26
C THR A 1190 -54.56 -19.92 70.03
N ILE A 1191 -53.97 -21.10 70.16
CA ILE A 1191 -54.20 -22.25 69.28
C ILE A 1191 -55.69 -22.62 69.40
N HIS A 1192 -56.39 -22.91 68.30
CA HIS A 1192 -57.22 -24.12 68.19
C HIS A 1192 -57.41 -24.54 66.73
N ILE A 1193 -57.25 -25.85 66.58
CA ILE A 1193 -57.28 -26.70 65.39
C ILE A 1193 -58.72 -27.00 64.97
N ARG A 1194 -58.91 -27.27 63.68
CA ARG A 1194 -59.90 -28.14 62.98
C ARG A 1194 -60.49 -27.40 61.78
N GLU A 1195 -60.63 -27.96 60.59
CA GLU A 1195 -60.36 -29.28 60.02
C GLU A 1195 -60.27 -29.07 58.49
N LEU A 1196 -59.56 -29.96 57.81
CA LEU A 1196 -59.49 -30.06 56.34
C LEU A 1196 -60.87 -30.15 55.70
N TYR A 1197 -61.05 -29.55 54.52
CA TYR A 1197 -61.60 -30.19 53.31
C TYR A 1197 -61.07 -29.51 52.06
#